data_AF-A0A7C7NGX0-F1
#
_entry.id   AF-A0A7C7NGX0-F1
#
_cell.length_a   1.000
_cell.length_b   1.000
_cell.length_c   1.000
_cell.angle_alpha   90.00
_cell.angle_beta   90.00
_cell.angle_gamma   90.00
#
_symmetry.space_group_name_H-M   'P 1'
#
loop_
_entity.id
_entity.type
_entity.pdbx_description
1 polymer ?
#
loop_
_entity_poly.entity_id
_entity_poly.type
_entity_poly.pdbx_seq_one_letter_code
_entity_poly.pdbx_strand_id
1 'polypeptide(L)'
;MKEEIYSSDVDGMTSMTVNPSLPGAYVSIVQSKYTRDDGSTLIGIGMNLGAATEASASVSGLNEIATIAGLPVWSATTGSSGLTTITVETTGLESTKGYTAMVGLAPIDLSVPFPNIDEDSWGEPEMHELEFQPGDNSRSLEIRLEAPVTGLVVLLMAEDAGEIPFPAAMSIGLVLNNPGELEMTGGLGPGQTTNIALSADDGVATRILAIAAPSIGFDPASLDFSSFSELIYGEAVRGRGGVGWINAENSIDRVCEESDAWYEWREESGQSNVRIKWTASTNDFSNADISDYDPEDAVLTDDGGNDIEPVKDWYLEEWDEAYYANYLLPDNEDEEGATYTFASNSGLGLEYEFRFYSEEDRVEDGYGERCGGENDMSDEEIFNMFDDFFGSMNSVAWGIGSSADLHLPVLSSPQDNYTVIAVAQLGSGESATVIPALGTHLAVANPEPPEMKNLTLGFSPANPKAGDTVTIIVTNDENQVVDDLSVILSRDNTILFGIVLNDTGQASFIIPSGTITLHVSGEMYNPYEITIIVDEDGMTTDDGEELPADSDGDGFLDEEDDFPDDPDETTDTDGDGVGDNADAFPTDPDETADSDGDGIGDNAENDALSGTTDPDGMGNMMMIGGTVAAVLLLVIIILVTVMMRKGRGGGDDWDESADAKWDTFDESPAAFYDDSPATYETAPAEAPTKPSPGTVGEMRDGYEVIEYPTNSGSWWYKDNVTGQWMEWV
;
A
#
# COMPACT_ATOMS: atom_id res chain seq x y z
N MET A 1 3.39 -31.11 -13.57
CA MET A 1 3.83 -32.01 -12.47
C MET A 1 2.91 -33.23 -12.41
N LYS A 2 3.02 -34.07 -11.37
CA LYS A 2 2.17 -35.24 -11.13
C LYS A 2 1.53 -35.09 -9.75
N GLU A 3 0.22 -35.30 -9.68
CA GLU A 3 -0.52 -35.40 -8.41
C GLU A 3 -0.06 -36.64 -7.62
N GLU A 4 0.25 -36.45 -6.34
CA GLU A 4 0.64 -37.53 -5.41
C GLU A 4 -0.11 -37.34 -4.09
N ILE A 5 -0.72 -38.40 -3.59
CA ILE A 5 -1.46 -38.40 -2.33
C ILE A 5 -0.59 -39.08 -1.28
N TYR A 6 -0.32 -38.36 -0.19
CA TYR A 6 0.47 -38.82 0.95
C TYR A 6 -0.42 -38.99 2.19
N SER A 7 0.08 -39.70 3.19
CA SER A 7 -0.46 -39.70 4.55
C SER A 7 0.56 -39.01 5.47
N SER A 8 0.10 -38.10 6.32
CA SER A 8 0.93 -37.51 7.37
C SER A 8 1.41 -38.55 8.38
N ASP A 9 2.44 -38.18 9.15
CA ASP A 9 2.90 -38.93 10.31
C ASP A 9 2.09 -38.60 11.59
N VAL A 10 2.64 -38.91 12.76
CA VAL A 10 1.96 -38.73 14.06
C VAL A 10 1.93 -37.27 14.54
N ASP A 11 2.80 -36.43 13.98
CA ASP A 11 2.94 -35.01 14.33
C ASP A 11 2.28 -34.10 13.28
N GLY A 12 1.64 -34.70 12.27
CA GLY A 12 0.92 -34.02 11.18
C GLY A 12 1.75 -33.81 9.92
N MET A 13 3.05 -34.10 9.95
CA MET A 13 3.99 -33.74 8.90
C MET A 13 3.88 -34.64 7.66
N THR A 14 4.11 -34.06 6.48
CA THR A 14 4.20 -34.78 5.20
C THR A 14 5.32 -34.18 4.34
N SER A 15 6.00 -35.01 3.55
CA SER A 15 7.15 -34.59 2.74
C SER A 15 6.96 -34.94 1.26
N MET A 16 6.81 -33.91 0.41
CA MET A 16 6.89 -34.05 -1.05
C MET A 16 8.34 -33.88 -1.52
N THR A 17 8.74 -34.53 -2.62
CA THR A 17 10.06 -34.29 -3.24
C THR A 17 9.93 -34.12 -4.75
N VAL A 18 9.86 -32.87 -5.19
CA VAL A 18 9.84 -32.52 -6.61
C VAL A 18 11.23 -32.76 -7.20
N ASN A 19 11.31 -33.55 -8.27
CA ASN A 19 12.51 -33.69 -9.09
C ASN A 19 12.22 -33.02 -10.45
N PRO A 20 12.54 -31.72 -10.61
CA PRO A 20 12.26 -30.99 -11.85
C PRO A 20 13.08 -31.58 -13.01
N SER A 21 12.46 -31.64 -14.20
CA SER A 21 13.06 -32.23 -15.40
C SER A 21 13.72 -31.22 -16.34
N LEU A 22 13.64 -29.94 -15.99
CA LEU A 22 14.17 -28.77 -16.71
C LEU A 22 14.54 -27.69 -15.66
N PRO A 23 15.39 -26.72 -16.01
CA PRO A 23 15.51 -25.48 -15.25
C PRO A 23 14.22 -24.66 -15.31
N GLY A 24 14.00 -23.79 -14.32
CA GLY A 24 12.86 -22.88 -14.27
C GLY A 24 12.40 -22.56 -12.85
N ALA A 25 11.44 -21.64 -12.73
CA ALA A 25 10.68 -21.45 -11.51
C ALA A 25 9.56 -22.50 -11.41
N TYR A 26 9.32 -23.00 -10.19
CA TYR A 26 8.33 -24.02 -9.88
C TYR A 26 7.45 -23.55 -8.71
N VAL A 27 6.13 -23.63 -8.92
CA VAL A 27 5.13 -23.51 -7.85
C VAL A 27 4.67 -24.92 -7.49
N SER A 28 4.69 -25.24 -6.20
CA SER A 28 4.05 -26.44 -5.65
C SER A 28 2.89 -26.01 -4.75
N ILE A 29 1.75 -26.68 -4.92
CA ILE A 29 0.53 -26.45 -4.13
C ILE A 29 0.18 -27.80 -3.49
N VAL A 30 0.02 -27.80 -2.18
CA VAL A 30 -0.29 -28.97 -1.35
C VAL A 30 -1.67 -28.77 -0.75
N GLN A 31 -2.62 -29.63 -1.12
CA GLN A 31 -3.92 -29.68 -0.44
C GLN A 31 -3.87 -30.72 0.68
N SER A 32 -4.06 -30.29 1.92
CA SER A 32 -4.29 -31.18 3.05
C SER A 32 -5.80 -31.41 3.23
N LYS A 33 -6.17 -32.58 3.80
CA LYS A 33 -7.55 -32.88 4.16
C LYS A 33 -7.59 -33.66 5.46
N TYR A 34 -8.36 -33.17 6.42
CA TYR A 34 -8.61 -33.81 7.71
C TYR A 34 -10.12 -33.96 7.92
N THR A 35 -10.55 -35.04 8.57
CA THR A 35 -11.96 -35.23 8.97
C THR A 35 -12.01 -35.37 10.49
N ARG A 36 -12.72 -34.45 11.15
CA ARG A 36 -12.90 -34.43 12.61
C ARG A 36 -13.84 -35.57 13.04
N ASP A 37 -13.85 -35.89 14.34
CA ASP A 37 -14.68 -36.97 14.90
C ASP A 37 -16.21 -36.74 14.74
N ASP A 38 -16.63 -35.50 14.52
CA ASP A 38 -18.00 -35.11 14.17
C ASP A 38 -18.40 -35.42 12.70
N GLY A 39 -17.42 -35.70 11.82
CA GLY A 39 -17.61 -35.94 10.40
C GLY A 39 -17.41 -34.72 9.48
N SER A 40 -17.21 -33.53 10.04
CA SER A 40 -16.79 -32.34 9.28
C SER A 40 -15.42 -32.54 8.64
N THR A 41 -15.18 -31.86 7.52
CA THR A 41 -13.93 -31.94 6.77
C THR A 41 -13.26 -30.59 6.77
N LEU A 42 -12.04 -30.52 7.30
CA LEU A 42 -11.12 -29.41 7.08
C LEU A 42 -10.32 -29.67 5.80
N ILE A 43 -10.04 -28.59 5.06
CA ILE A 43 -9.14 -28.57 3.91
C ILE A 43 -8.16 -27.43 4.16
N GLY A 44 -6.86 -27.70 4.09
CA GLY A 44 -5.82 -26.67 4.12
C GLY A 44 -5.10 -26.61 2.78
N ILE A 45 -4.56 -25.45 2.44
CA ILE A 45 -3.74 -25.24 1.24
C ILE A 45 -2.38 -24.68 1.67
N GLY A 46 -1.31 -25.40 1.34
CA GLY A 46 0.06 -24.92 1.45
C GLY A 46 0.61 -24.57 0.07
N MET A 47 1.38 -23.49 -0.05
CA MET A 47 2.11 -23.15 -1.28
C MET A 47 3.61 -23.08 -0.99
N ASN A 48 4.43 -23.56 -1.92
CA ASN A 48 5.87 -23.32 -1.91
C ASN A 48 6.39 -23.00 -3.31
N LEU A 49 7.17 -21.92 -3.39
CA LEU A 49 7.92 -21.47 -4.56
C LEU A 49 9.35 -22.01 -4.50
N GLY A 50 9.93 -22.36 -5.65
CA GLY A 50 11.33 -22.75 -5.75
C GLY A 50 11.90 -22.61 -7.16
N ALA A 51 13.16 -22.19 -7.26
CA ALA A 51 13.90 -22.17 -8.52
C ALA A 51 14.71 -23.47 -8.68
N ALA A 52 14.73 -24.01 -9.91
CA ALA A 52 15.57 -25.12 -10.30
C ALA A 52 16.57 -24.67 -11.36
N THR A 53 17.86 -24.87 -11.09
CA THR A 53 18.98 -24.46 -11.95
C THR A 53 19.83 -25.66 -12.36
N GLU A 54 20.65 -25.52 -13.41
CA GLU A 54 21.55 -26.60 -13.86
C GLU A 54 22.76 -26.78 -12.94
N ALA A 55 23.12 -25.72 -12.23
CA ALA A 55 24.22 -25.64 -11.27
C ALA A 55 23.81 -24.77 -10.07
N SER A 56 24.62 -24.79 -9.01
CA SER A 56 24.45 -23.94 -7.84
C SER A 56 25.48 -22.80 -7.81
N ALA A 57 25.05 -21.66 -7.28
CA ALA A 57 25.91 -20.55 -6.87
C ALA A 57 25.70 -20.31 -5.38
N SER A 58 26.76 -19.90 -4.68
CA SER A 58 26.73 -19.59 -3.25
C SER A 58 27.62 -18.39 -2.96
N VAL A 59 27.16 -17.50 -2.07
CA VAL A 59 27.93 -16.35 -1.60
C VAL A 59 28.70 -16.73 -0.34
N SER A 60 29.99 -16.43 -0.31
CA SER A 60 30.84 -16.48 0.88
C SER A 60 31.51 -15.12 1.13
N GLY A 61 32.06 -14.90 2.33
CA GLY A 61 32.58 -13.59 2.77
C GLY A 61 31.59 -12.79 3.63
N LEU A 62 30.30 -13.06 3.49
CA LEU A 62 29.27 -12.71 4.48
C LEU A 62 29.06 -13.88 5.46
N ASN A 63 28.34 -13.63 6.56
CA ASN A 63 28.00 -14.66 7.55
C ASN A 63 26.49 -14.93 7.54
N GLU A 64 26.06 -16.13 7.20
CA GLU A 64 24.65 -16.54 7.20
C GLU A 64 24.17 -16.69 8.66
N ILE A 65 23.18 -15.87 9.06
CA ILE A 65 22.69 -15.82 10.45
C ILE A 65 21.29 -16.42 10.61
N ALA A 66 20.47 -16.37 9.56
CA ALA A 66 19.13 -16.93 9.53
C ALA A 66 18.71 -17.23 8.09
N THR A 67 17.51 -17.76 7.94
CA THR A 67 16.74 -17.75 6.69
C THR A 67 15.38 -17.10 6.97
N ILE A 68 14.76 -16.45 5.98
CA ILE A 68 13.42 -15.88 6.07
C ILE A 68 12.64 -16.28 4.81
N ALA A 69 11.44 -16.83 4.96
CA ALA A 69 10.68 -17.50 3.90
C ALA A 69 11.48 -18.60 3.14
N GLY A 70 12.55 -19.13 3.74
CA GLY A 70 13.54 -20.01 3.09
C GLY A 70 14.64 -19.32 2.26
N LEU A 71 14.64 -17.99 2.12
CA LEU A 71 15.76 -17.22 1.57
C LEU A 71 16.85 -17.01 2.65
N PRO A 72 18.15 -17.09 2.33
CA PRO A 72 19.23 -16.79 3.26
C PRO A 72 19.25 -15.31 3.69
N VAL A 73 19.54 -15.09 4.98
CA VAL A 73 19.78 -13.79 5.60
C VAL A 73 21.21 -13.76 6.10
N TRP A 74 22.02 -12.90 5.49
CA TRP A 74 23.43 -12.71 5.78
C TRP A 74 23.66 -11.45 6.61
N SER A 75 24.56 -11.50 7.58
CA SER A 75 25.14 -10.31 8.23
C SER A 75 26.45 -9.91 7.55
N ALA A 76 26.61 -8.62 7.27
CA ALA A 76 27.89 -7.99 7.03
C ALA A 76 28.36 -7.21 8.27
N THR A 77 29.67 -7.07 8.44
CA THR A 77 30.26 -6.13 9.40
C THR A 77 31.16 -5.17 8.64
N THR A 78 30.72 -3.92 8.50
CA THR A 78 31.37 -2.89 7.67
C THR A 78 31.91 -1.75 8.54
N GLY A 79 32.92 -1.05 8.03
CA GLY A 79 33.34 0.23 8.61
C GLY A 79 32.51 1.39 8.03
N SER A 80 32.87 2.63 8.38
CA SER A 80 32.30 3.88 7.85
C SER A 80 32.55 4.13 6.34
N SER A 81 32.77 3.07 5.57
CA SER A 81 32.93 3.07 4.12
C SER A 81 31.92 2.14 3.43
N GLY A 82 31.09 1.39 4.17
CA GLY A 82 30.15 0.38 3.63
C GLY A 82 30.80 -0.83 2.96
N LEU A 83 32.11 -0.79 2.69
CA LEU A 83 32.82 -1.81 1.92
C LEU A 83 32.94 -3.16 2.63
N THR A 84 32.62 -4.23 1.90
CA THR A 84 32.92 -5.63 2.27
C THR A 84 33.31 -6.44 1.03
N THR A 85 33.98 -7.59 1.20
CA THR A 85 34.34 -8.47 0.08
C THR A 85 33.48 -9.72 0.09
N ILE A 86 32.66 -9.91 -0.95
CA ILE A 86 31.97 -11.17 -1.20
C ILE A 86 32.76 -12.05 -2.17
N THR A 87 32.49 -13.34 -2.14
CA THR A 87 32.99 -14.32 -3.12
C THR A 87 31.82 -15.16 -3.62
N VAL A 88 31.59 -15.13 -4.93
CA VAL A 88 30.65 -16.02 -5.61
C VAL A 88 31.39 -17.32 -5.93
N GLU A 89 30.94 -18.42 -5.34
CA GLU A 89 31.42 -19.77 -5.59
C GLU A 89 30.39 -20.56 -6.40
N THR A 90 30.84 -21.46 -7.28
CA THR A 90 29.97 -22.20 -8.22
C THR A 90 30.22 -23.71 -8.15
N THR A 91 29.16 -24.51 -8.30
CA THR A 91 29.26 -25.97 -8.37
C THR A 91 28.30 -26.54 -9.41
N GLY A 92 28.81 -27.39 -10.31
CA GLY A 92 28.04 -28.03 -11.40
C GLY A 92 28.26 -27.43 -12.79
N LEU A 93 28.73 -26.18 -12.88
CA LEU A 93 29.15 -25.54 -14.13
C LEU A 93 30.55 -26.03 -14.57
N GLU A 94 30.64 -26.70 -15.71
CA GLU A 94 31.91 -26.96 -16.42
C GLU A 94 31.93 -26.21 -17.77
N SER A 95 32.34 -24.93 -17.77
CA SER A 95 32.53 -24.17 -19.02
C SER A 95 33.94 -24.32 -19.60
N THR A 96 34.01 -24.46 -20.92
CA THR A 96 35.28 -24.44 -21.69
C THR A 96 35.64 -23.06 -22.24
N LYS A 97 34.77 -22.06 -22.07
CA LYS A 97 34.96 -20.67 -22.53
C LYS A 97 35.06 -19.64 -21.40
N GLY A 98 34.45 -19.94 -20.25
CA GLY A 98 34.15 -18.99 -19.19
C GLY A 98 32.63 -18.82 -19.01
N TYR A 99 32.23 -17.95 -18.10
CA TYR A 99 30.84 -17.51 -17.91
C TYR A 99 30.84 -16.21 -17.09
N THR A 100 29.75 -15.44 -17.14
CA THR A 100 29.60 -14.21 -16.35
C THR A 100 28.53 -14.41 -15.28
N ALA A 101 28.84 -14.00 -14.05
CA ALA A 101 27.84 -13.78 -13.02
C ALA A 101 27.51 -12.29 -12.97
N MET A 102 26.22 -11.94 -13.06
CA MET A 102 25.73 -10.63 -12.64
C MET A 102 25.50 -10.68 -11.13
N VAL A 103 26.03 -9.70 -10.41
CA VAL A 103 25.77 -9.48 -8.99
C VAL A 103 25.02 -8.15 -8.87
N GLY A 104 23.73 -8.23 -8.52
CA GLY A 104 22.92 -7.08 -8.17
C GLY A 104 22.91 -6.85 -6.66
N LEU A 105 23.05 -5.60 -6.28
CA LEU A 105 22.83 -5.08 -4.93
C LEU A 105 21.65 -4.13 -5.03
N ALA A 106 20.53 -4.47 -4.41
CA ALA A 106 19.37 -3.59 -4.31
C ALA A 106 19.24 -3.14 -2.86
N PRO A 107 19.66 -1.91 -2.50
CA PRO A 107 19.21 -1.26 -1.27
C PRO A 107 17.69 -1.41 -1.16
N ILE A 108 17.19 -1.81 0.02
CA ILE A 108 15.75 -1.78 0.26
C ILE A 108 15.44 -0.38 0.77
N ASP A 109 14.83 0.43 -0.10
CA ASP A 109 14.30 1.73 0.31
C ASP A 109 13.23 1.53 1.39
N LEU A 110 13.46 2.24 2.49
CA LEU A 110 12.55 2.41 3.62
C LEU A 110 12.62 3.86 4.11
N SER A 111 12.86 4.81 3.20
CA SER A 111 12.70 6.26 3.43
C SER A 111 11.30 6.58 3.96
N VAL A 112 10.27 5.92 3.44
CA VAL A 112 8.83 6.15 3.72
C VAL A 112 8.40 5.92 5.19
N PRO A 113 8.83 4.84 5.89
CA PRO A 113 8.67 4.75 7.35
C PRO A 113 9.61 5.70 8.14
N PHE A 114 10.65 6.25 7.52
CA PHE A 114 11.66 7.05 8.21
C PHE A 114 11.98 8.42 7.54
N PRO A 115 11.00 9.24 7.06
CA PRO A 115 11.22 10.46 6.25
C PRO A 115 11.99 11.58 6.99
N ASN A 116 12.26 11.38 8.27
CA ASN A 116 13.28 12.13 9.01
C ASN A 116 14.73 11.83 8.58
N ILE A 117 14.94 11.02 7.54
CA ILE A 117 16.22 10.54 7.05
C ILE A 117 16.28 10.77 5.54
N ASP A 118 17.35 11.46 5.12
CA ASP A 118 17.61 11.84 3.74
C ASP A 118 17.62 10.60 2.80
N GLU A 119 16.95 10.68 1.65
CA GLU A 119 16.84 9.60 0.67
C GLU A 119 18.21 9.17 0.14
N ASP A 120 19.12 10.15 -0.05
CA ASP A 120 20.54 9.97 -0.37
C ASP A 120 21.30 9.05 0.63
N SER A 121 20.74 8.78 1.81
CA SER A 121 21.33 7.90 2.83
C SER A 121 21.22 6.40 2.52
N TRP A 122 20.30 5.99 1.64
CA TRP A 122 20.00 4.56 1.40
C TRP A 122 20.79 3.98 0.23
N GLY A 123 21.13 4.80 -0.76
CA GLY A 123 21.97 4.44 -1.91
C GLY A 123 21.20 3.76 -3.05
N GLU A 124 21.83 3.72 -4.22
CA GLU A 124 21.23 3.27 -5.49
C GLU A 124 21.49 1.78 -5.78
N PRO A 125 20.63 1.08 -6.56
CA PRO A 125 20.86 -0.31 -6.96
C PRO A 125 22.09 -0.50 -7.88
N GLU A 126 23.17 -1.08 -7.35
CA GLU A 126 24.38 -1.39 -8.12
C GLU A 126 24.29 -2.74 -8.86
N MET A 127 24.83 -2.79 -10.08
CA MET A 127 24.98 -4.02 -10.88
C MET A 127 26.45 -4.24 -11.27
N HIS A 128 27.03 -5.35 -10.80
CA HIS A 128 28.42 -5.73 -11.05
C HIS A 128 28.55 -6.98 -11.93
N GLU A 129 29.48 -6.99 -12.87
CA GLU A 129 29.80 -8.18 -13.68
C GLU A 129 31.07 -8.90 -13.19
N LEU A 130 30.96 -10.21 -12.96
CA LEU A 130 32.06 -11.09 -12.60
C LEU A 130 32.34 -12.11 -13.72
N GLU A 131 33.37 -11.87 -14.52
CA GLU A 131 33.89 -12.84 -15.49
C GLU A 131 34.62 -14.00 -14.78
N PHE A 132 34.16 -15.24 -14.96
CA PHE A 132 34.87 -16.46 -14.61
C PHE A 132 35.59 -17.01 -15.86
N GLN A 133 36.89 -17.29 -15.75
CA GLN A 133 37.68 -17.85 -16.86
C GLN A 133 37.54 -19.39 -16.89
N PRO A 134 37.92 -20.09 -17.98
CA PRO A 134 37.82 -21.55 -18.09
C PRO A 134 38.50 -22.30 -16.92
N GLY A 135 37.70 -22.88 -16.03
CA GLY A 135 38.16 -23.60 -14.84
C GLY A 135 38.25 -22.77 -13.55
N ASP A 136 37.78 -21.52 -13.56
CA ASP A 136 37.49 -20.78 -12.32
C ASP A 136 36.14 -21.26 -11.75
N ASN A 137 36.11 -21.62 -10.47
CA ASN A 137 34.89 -21.98 -9.72
C ASN A 137 34.56 -20.95 -8.62
N SER A 138 35.34 -19.87 -8.50
CA SER A 138 35.16 -18.84 -7.48
C SER A 138 35.69 -17.48 -7.94
N ARG A 139 34.95 -16.40 -7.68
CA ARG A 139 35.38 -15.01 -7.92
C ARG A 139 35.00 -14.11 -6.75
N SER A 140 35.89 -13.19 -6.40
CA SER A 140 35.69 -12.23 -5.32
C SER A 140 35.50 -10.81 -5.87
N LEU A 141 34.63 -10.05 -5.22
CA LEU A 141 34.19 -8.69 -5.55
C LEU A 141 34.16 -7.88 -4.25
N GLU A 142 34.69 -6.66 -4.27
CA GLU A 142 34.48 -5.68 -3.20
C GLU A 142 33.19 -4.94 -3.51
N ILE A 143 32.18 -5.09 -2.66
CA ILE A 143 30.88 -4.42 -2.75
C ILE A 143 30.78 -3.33 -1.71
N ARG A 144 29.86 -2.40 -1.92
CA ARG A 144 29.42 -1.45 -0.91
C ARG A 144 28.03 -1.83 -0.39
N LEU A 145 27.80 -1.64 0.90
CA LEU A 145 26.49 -1.68 1.53
C LEU A 145 26.24 -0.29 2.12
N GLU A 146 25.30 0.44 1.52
CA GLU A 146 24.95 1.81 1.92
C GLU A 146 23.73 1.75 2.86
N ALA A 147 22.61 1.18 2.40
CA ALA A 147 21.47 0.87 3.26
C ALA A 147 21.77 -0.10 4.44
N PRO A 148 20.92 -0.05 5.49
CA PRO A 148 20.81 -1.07 6.54
C PRO A 148 20.51 -2.47 5.99
N VAL A 149 19.63 -2.57 4.98
CA VAL A 149 19.20 -3.82 4.36
C VAL A 149 19.43 -3.73 2.86
N THR A 150 20.07 -4.76 2.30
CA THR A 150 20.37 -4.85 0.86
C THR A 150 19.97 -6.23 0.35
N GLY A 151 19.08 -6.29 -0.64
CA GLY A 151 18.85 -7.50 -1.42
C GLY A 151 20.08 -7.83 -2.26
N LEU A 152 20.63 -9.03 -2.06
CA LEU A 152 21.77 -9.54 -2.85
C LEU A 152 21.28 -10.61 -3.81
N VAL A 153 21.46 -10.34 -5.11
CA VAL A 153 21.05 -11.20 -6.21
C VAL A 153 22.27 -11.57 -7.04
N VAL A 154 22.51 -12.87 -7.23
CA VAL A 154 23.59 -13.40 -8.06
C VAL A 154 23.00 -14.30 -9.13
N LEU A 155 23.14 -13.93 -10.41
CA LEU A 155 22.60 -14.65 -11.56
C LEU A 155 23.73 -15.04 -12.52
N LEU A 156 23.85 -16.34 -12.84
CA LEU A 156 24.86 -16.83 -13.78
C LEU A 156 24.22 -17.12 -15.14
N MET A 157 24.61 -16.35 -16.14
CA MET A 157 24.09 -16.47 -17.50
C MET A 157 25.08 -17.28 -18.35
N ALA A 158 24.59 -18.36 -18.95
CA ALA A 158 25.38 -19.19 -19.87
C ALA A 158 25.40 -18.54 -21.27
N GLU A 159 26.56 -18.55 -21.94
CA GLU A 159 26.72 -18.00 -23.30
C GLU A 159 25.79 -18.63 -24.36
N ASP A 160 25.31 -19.84 -24.10
CA ASP A 160 24.47 -20.65 -24.98
C ASP A 160 23.04 -20.88 -24.46
N ALA A 161 22.60 -20.03 -23.51
CA ALA A 161 21.19 -19.95 -23.12
C ALA A 161 20.30 -19.62 -24.33
N GLY A 162 19.15 -20.29 -24.43
CA GLY A 162 18.25 -20.20 -25.59
C GLY A 162 17.37 -18.95 -25.62
N GLU A 163 16.35 -18.95 -26.49
CA GLU A 163 15.44 -17.81 -26.76
C GLU A 163 14.69 -17.27 -25.51
N ILE A 164 14.71 -18.00 -24.39
CA ILE A 164 14.30 -17.53 -23.06
C ILE A 164 15.40 -17.96 -22.06
N PRO A 165 16.31 -17.05 -21.64
CA PRO A 165 17.44 -17.41 -20.81
C PRO A 165 17.07 -17.45 -19.32
N PHE A 166 16.76 -18.64 -18.81
CA PHE A 166 16.76 -18.89 -17.35
C PHE A 166 18.23 -19.05 -16.88
N PRO A 167 18.63 -18.49 -15.72
CA PRO A 167 20.02 -18.55 -15.27
C PRO A 167 20.47 -19.99 -14.99
N ALA A 168 21.72 -20.30 -15.35
CA ALA A 168 22.32 -21.62 -15.15
C ALA A 168 22.60 -21.93 -13.67
N ALA A 169 22.80 -20.89 -12.86
CA ALA A 169 22.83 -20.92 -11.40
C ALA A 169 22.33 -19.57 -10.85
N MET A 170 21.73 -19.57 -9.66
CA MET A 170 21.37 -18.34 -8.94
C MET A 170 21.63 -18.46 -7.44
N SER A 171 21.75 -17.32 -6.77
CA SER A 171 21.68 -17.15 -5.32
C SER A 171 20.97 -15.83 -5.03
N ILE A 172 20.00 -15.82 -4.13
CA ILE A 172 19.17 -14.65 -3.78
C ILE A 172 19.00 -14.66 -2.27
N GLY A 173 19.12 -13.50 -1.62
CA GLY A 173 18.92 -13.35 -0.18
C GLY A 173 19.05 -11.91 0.29
N LEU A 174 18.95 -11.70 1.60
CA LEU A 174 19.08 -10.39 2.23
C LEU A 174 20.42 -10.24 2.93
N VAL A 175 20.99 -9.04 2.88
CA VAL A 175 22.20 -8.66 3.63
C VAL A 175 21.83 -7.57 4.63
N LEU A 176 22.01 -7.85 5.91
CA LEU A 176 21.89 -6.87 6.99
C LEU A 176 23.27 -6.27 7.27
N ASN A 177 23.37 -4.95 7.26
CA ASN A 177 24.62 -4.19 7.42
C ASN A 177 24.81 -3.78 8.89
N ASN A 178 25.76 -4.41 9.59
CA ASN A 178 25.99 -4.25 11.03
C ASN A 178 24.74 -4.47 11.92
N PRO A 179 24.05 -5.63 11.84
CA PRO A 179 22.80 -5.84 12.56
C PRO A 179 22.96 -5.94 14.08
N GLY A 180 21.99 -5.38 14.80
CA GLY A 180 21.77 -5.57 16.24
C GLY A 180 20.84 -6.75 16.56
N GLU A 181 20.59 -6.98 17.85
CA GLU A 181 19.69 -8.03 18.35
C GLU A 181 18.29 -7.47 18.67
N LEU A 182 17.25 -8.31 18.52
CA LEU A 182 15.88 -7.99 18.95
C LEU A 182 15.54 -8.57 20.32
N GLU A 183 15.04 -7.74 21.23
CA GLU A 183 14.30 -8.20 22.41
C GLU A 183 12.85 -8.46 21.99
N MET A 184 12.39 -9.70 22.16
CA MET A 184 11.02 -10.12 21.81
C MET A 184 10.30 -10.58 23.08
N THR A 185 9.13 -10.01 23.38
CA THR A 185 8.36 -10.34 24.58
C THR A 185 6.91 -10.68 24.26
N GLY A 186 6.42 -11.78 24.83
CA GLY A 186 5.17 -12.42 24.43
C GLY A 186 5.40 -13.86 24.01
N GLY A 187 4.45 -14.42 23.26
CA GLY A 187 4.63 -15.66 22.50
C GLY A 187 4.49 -15.34 21.03
N LEU A 188 5.49 -15.69 20.22
CA LEU A 188 5.39 -15.60 18.77
C LEU A 188 4.79 -16.91 18.27
N GLY A 189 3.61 -16.85 17.64
CA GLY A 189 2.87 -18.02 17.18
C GLY A 189 1.46 -17.64 16.72
N PRO A 190 0.69 -18.59 16.17
CA PRO A 190 -0.58 -18.27 15.51
C PRO A 190 -1.60 -17.68 16.50
N GLY A 191 -2.24 -16.58 16.10
CA GLY A 191 -3.18 -15.80 16.89
C GLY A 191 -2.55 -15.05 18.07
N GLN A 192 -1.24 -14.79 18.05
CA GLN A 192 -0.51 -14.19 19.18
C GLN A 192 0.25 -12.93 18.78
N THR A 193 0.04 -11.89 19.58
CA THR A 193 0.81 -10.65 19.52
C THR A 193 2.13 -10.79 20.31
N THR A 194 3.25 -10.45 19.68
CA THR A 194 4.58 -10.33 20.31
C THR A 194 5.06 -8.90 20.21
N ASN A 195 5.46 -8.31 21.34
CA ASN A 195 6.12 -7.01 21.34
C ASN A 195 7.59 -7.20 20.91
N ILE A 196 8.00 -6.50 19.85
CA ILE A 196 9.32 -6.53 19.22
C ILE A 196 10.04 -5.22 19.50
N ALA A 197 11.19 -5.25 20.16
CA ALA A 197 11.99 -4.09 20.51
C ALA A 197 13.45 -4.26 20.08
N LEU A 198 14.14 -3.14 19.79
CA LEU A 198 15.60 -3.15 19.65
C LEU A 198 16.26 -3.44 21.01
N SER A 199 17.29 -4.30 21.03
CA SER A 199 18.07 -4.59 22.23
C SER A 199 18.61 -3.32 22.91
N ALA A 200 18.51 -3.25 24.24
CA ALA A 200 18.97 -2.11 25.01
C ALA A 200 20.50 -1.88 24.98
N ASP A 201 21.29 -2.87 24.54
CA ASP A 201 22.73 -2.73 24.28
C ASP A 201 23.02 -2.11 22.89
N ASP A 202 22.08 -2.19 21.93
CA ASP A 202 22.18 -1.62 20.58
C ASP A 202 21.55 -0.21 20.47
N GLY A 203 20.54 0.10 21.28
CA GLY A 203 20.02 1.46 21.41
C GLY A 203 18.65 1.59 22.06
N VAL A 204 17.97 2.70 21.78
CA VAL A 204 16.54 2.91 22.03
C VAL A 204 15.97 3.51 20.75
N ALA A 205 15.13 2.74 20.05
CA ALA A 205 14.53 3.21 18.81
C ALA A 205 13.52 4.34 19.05
N THR A 206 13.43 5.25 18.08
CA THR A 206 12.38 6.27 17.98
C THR A 206 11.24 5.81 17.08
N ARG A 207 11.50 4.89 16.14
CA ARG A 207 10.54 4.17 15.32
C ARG A 207 11.11 2.79 14.97
N ILE A 208 10.26 1.78 14.77
CA ILE A 208 10.68 0.44 14.34
C ILE A 208 9.65 -0.18 13.39
N LEU A 209 10.16 -0.73 12.27
CA LEU A 209 9.42 -1.60 11.35
C LEU A 209 10.01 -3.01 11.46
N ALA A 210 9.17 -4.04 11.59
CA ALA A 210 9.59 -5.43 11.66
C ALA A 210 8.70 -6.34 10.80
N ILE A 211 9.29 -7.34 10.15
CA ILE A 211 8.60 -8.31 9.30
C ILE A 211 8.95 -9.72 9.79
N ALA A 212 7.95 -10.58 9.92
CA ALA A 212 8.11 -11.95 10.39
C ALA A 212 7.56 -12.98 9.39
N ALA A 213 8.39 -13.96 9.07
CA ALA A 213 7.99 -15.12 8.27
C ALA A 213 8.66 -16.39 8.82
N PRO A 214 8.18 -17.60 8.46
CA PRO A 214 8.88 -18.83 8.82
C PRO A 214 10.32 -18.81 8.33
N SER A 215 11.24 -19.37 9.09
CA SER A 215 12.63 -19.46 8.67
C SER A 215 12.77 -20.34 7.42
N ILE A 216 11.93 -21.36 7.24
CA ILE A 216 12.00 -22.33 6.13
C ILE A 216 10.63 -22.45 5.46
N GLY A 217 10.61 -22.30 4.14
CA GLY A 217 9.36 -22.36 3.37
C GLY A 217 8.53 -21.08 3.51
N PHE A 218 7.36 -21.08 2.89
CA PHE A 218 6.47 -19.92 2.87
C PHE A 218 5.21 -20.27 3.66
N ASP A 219 4.77 -19.37 4.55
CA ASP A 219 3.48 -19.51 5.23
C ASP A 219 2.43 -18.73 4.44
N PRO A 220 1.52 -19.40 3.70
CA PRO A 220 0.46 -18.71 2.98
C PRO A 220 -0.53 -18.00 3.91
N ALA A 221 -0.62 -18.38 5.20
CA ALA A 221 -1.49 -17.70 6.15
C ALA A 221 -0.85 -16.46 6.77
N SER A 222 0.47 -16.24 6.63
CA SER A 222 1.12 -14.98 7.04
C SER A 222 1.08 -13.90 5.94
N LEU A 223 0.46 -14.20 4.81
CA LEU A 223 -0.09 -13.20 3.90
C LEU A 223 -1.59 -13.17 4.10
N ASP A 224 -2.17 -11.99 4.24
CA ASP A 224 -3.45 -11.80 3.56
C ASP A 224 -3.16 -11.80 2.05
N PHE A 225 -3.81 -12.69 1.31
CA PHE A 225 -3.67 -12.76 -0.14
C PHE A 225 -4.42 -11.63 -0.85
N SER A 226 -5.29 -10.89 -0.16
CA SER A 226 -6.01 -9.75 -0.72
C SER A 226 -5.03 -8.59 -0.91
N SER A 227 -4.54 -7.99 0.17
CA SER A 227 -3.50 -6.96 0.20
C SER A 227 -2.16 -7.40 -0.42
N PHE A 228 -1.77 -8.69 -0.35
CA PHE A 228 -0.60 -9.15 -1.11
C PHE A 228 -0.88 -9.33 -2.62
N SER A 229 -2.12 -9.62 -3.03
CA SER A 229 -2.49 -9.54 -4.46
C SER A 229 -2.62 -8.10 -4.92
N GLU A 230 -3.00 -7.19 -4.03
CA GLU A 230 -3.02 -5.74 -4.26
C GLU A 230 -1.60 -5.23 -4.52
N LEU A 231 -0.66 -5.56 -3.63
CA LEU A 231 0.77 -5.30 -3.77
C LEU A 231 1.35 -5.94 -5.06
N ILE A 232 1.00 -7.20 -5.38
CA ILE A 232 1.50 -7.87 -6.60
C ILE A 232 0.78 -7.40 -7.88
N TYR A 233 -0.44 -6.89 -7.87
CA TYR A 233 -0.99 -6.27 -9.07
C TYR A 233 -0.44 -4.85 -9.22
N GLY A 234 -0.36 -4.07 -8.13
CA GLY A 234 0.14 -2.71 -8.14
C GLY A 234 1.62 -2.60 -8.44
N GLU A 235 2.46 -3.28 -7.65
CA GLU A 235 3.87 -3.45 -7.98
C GLU A 235 4.14 -4.64 -8.96
N ALA A 236 3.10 -5.18 -9.66
CA ALA A 236 3.30 -6.08 -10.84
C ALA A 236 2.34 -6.08 -12.09
N VAL A 237 1.61 -5.02 -12.55
CA VAL A 237 1.19 -4.53 -13.98
C VAL A 237 1.82 -3.26 -15.00
N ARG A 238 2.47 -1.96 -15.07
CA ARG A 238 3.46 -0.80 -14.57
C ARG A 238 3.84 0.21 -15.65
N GLY A 239 4.91 1.02 -15.57
CA GLY A 239 5.79 1.52 -14.47
C GLY A 239 7.02 0.72 -14.04
N ARG A 240 7.91 0.39 -14.98
CA ARG A 240 9.31 0.11 -14.62
C ARG A 240 9.99 1.43 -14.19
N GLY A 241 10.24 1.63 -12.90
CA GLY A 241 11.06 2.73 -12.40
C GLY A 241 11.05 2.81 -10.88
N GLY A 242 12.21 2.57 -10.25
CA GLY A 242 12.38 2.63 -8.79
C GLY A 242 11.79 1.45 -8.03
N VAL A 243 12.35 1.18 -6.84
CA VAL A 243 11.68 0.51 -5.73
C VAL A 243 11.64 1.57 -4.63
N GLY A 244 10.49 2.20 -4.42
CA GLY A 244 10.35 3.32 -3.49
C GLY A 244 8.88 3.66 -3.25
N TRP A 245 8.43 3.47 -2.00
CA TRP A 245 7.03 3.18 -1.70
C TRP A 245 6.05 4.38 -1.84
N ILE A 246 6.55 5.62 -1.99
CA ILE A 246 5.73 6.82 -2.23
C ILE A 246 5.40 7.02 -3.72
N ASN A 247 6.28 6.60 -4.64
CA ASN A 247 6.25 7.06 -6.03
C ASN A 247 5.21 6.35 -6.92
N ALA A 248 4.56 5.29 -6.43
CA ALA A 248 3.61 4.51 -7.20
C ALA A 248 2.28 5.26 -7.42
N GLU A 249 1.62 5.72 -6.35
CA GLU A 249 0.23 6.21 -6.40
C GLU A 249 0.12 7.61 -7.03
N ASN A 250 1.04 8.51 -6.70
CA ASN A 250 1.16 9.86 -7.30
C ASN A 250 1.44 9.85 -8.83
N SER A 251 1.67 8.69 -9.45
CA SER A 251 1.96 8.57 -10.90
C SER A 251 0.72 8.36 -11.79
N ILE A 252 -0.50 8.36 -11.23
CA ILE A 252 -1.61 7.62 -11.83
C ILE A 252 -2.81 8.47 -12.22
N ASP A 253 -3.42 9.20 -11.28
CA ASP A 253 -4.34 10.30 -11.62
C ASP A 253 -3.59 11.61 -11.97
N ARG A 254 -2.30 11.46 -12.25
CA ARG A 254 -1.42 12.49 -12.76
C ARG A 254 -1.74 12.82 -14.21
N VAL A 255 -2.37 13.98 -14.40
CA VAL A 255 -2.34 14.70 -15.68
C VAL A 255 -0.95 15.33 -15.85
N CYS A 256 -0.41 15.32 -17.06
CA CYS A 256 0.79 16.06 -17.45
C CYS A 256 0.54 16.82 -18.76
N GLU A 257 0.93 18.09 -18.79
CA GLU A 257 1.07 18.88 -19.99
C GLU A 257 2.49 18.74 -20.55
N GLU A 258 2.59 18.36 -21.82
CA GLU A 258 3.83 18.37 -22.60
C GLU A 258 3.72 19.39 -23.73
N SER A 259 4.78 20.16 -23.96
CA SER A 259 4.91 21.09 -25.09
C SER A 259 6.26 20.96 -25.76
N ASP A 260 6.28 20.96 -27.10
CA ASP A 260 7.49 20.97 -27.93
C ASP A 260 7.40 22.06 -29.00
N ALA A 261 8.42 22.90 -29.10
CA ALA A 261 8.54 24.02 -30.01
C ALA A 261 9.75 23.83 -30.92
N TRP A 262 9.52 23.68 -32.23
CA TRP A 262 10.59 23.48 -33.21
C TRP A 262 10.39 24.33 -34.47
N TYR A 263 11.45 24.43 -35.27
CA TYR A 263 11.40 25.10 -36.57
C TYR A 263 10.66 24.24 -37.61
N GLU A 264 9.60 24.79 -38.21
CA GLU A 264 8.92 24.18 -39.36
C GLU A 264 8.45 25.28 -40.34
N TRP A 265 9.14 25.45 -41.47
CA TRP A 265 8.70 26.40 -42.50
C TRP A 265 7.43 25.93 -43.21
N ARG A 266 6.34 26.70 -43.09
CA ARG A 266 5.03 26.40 -43.68
C ARG A 266 4.51 27.55 -44.52
N GLU A 267 3.91 27.21 -45.66
CA GLU A 267 3.25 28.16 -46.58
C GLU A 267 1.73 27.93 -46.71
N GLU A 268 1.26 26.68 -46.57
CA GLU A 268 -0.14 26.32 -46.84
C GLU A 268 -1.11 26.78 -45.74
N SER A 269 -0.63 26.92 -44.50
CA SER A 269 -1.33 27.46 -43.33
C SER A 269 -1.22 28.98 -43.17
N GLY A 270 -0.52 29.66 -44.08
CA GLY A 270 0.04 30.99 -43.85
C GLY A 270 1.53 30.90 -43.51
N GLN A 271 2.31 31.92 -43.87
CA GLN A 271 3.77 31.90 -43.70
C GLN A 271 4.13 31.84 -42.22
N SER A 272 4.75 30.75 -41.81
CA SER A 272 5.14 30.45 -40.42
C SER A 272 6.48 29.70 -40.41
N ASN A 273 7.26 29.86 -39.34
CA ASN A 273 8.62 29.33 -39.19
C ASN A 273 8.84 28.54 -37.89
N VAL A 274 8.03 28.75 -36.86
CA VAL A 274 8.03 27.93 -35.64
C VAL A 274 6.65 27.30 -35.47
N ARG A 275 6.62 26.02 -35.09
CA ARG A 275 5.42 25.28 -34.72
C ARG A 275 5.58 24.82 -33.28
N ILE A 276 4.51 24.96 -32.51
CA ILE A 276 4.40 24.43 -31.15
C ILE A 276 3.37 23.31 -31.17
N LYS A 277 3.73 22.17 -30.59
CA LYS A 277 2.83 21.08 -30.18
C LYS A 277 2.54 21.27 -28.70
N TRP A 278 1.30 21.10 -28.29
CA TRP A 278 0.93 20.95 -26.87
C TRP A 278 -0.02 19.76 -26.72
N THR A 279 0.17 18.99 -25.65
CA THR A 279 -0.59 17.78 -25.35
C THR A 279 -0.84 17.70 -23.84
N ALA A 280 -2.09 17.73 -23.42
CA ALA A 280 -2.47 17.20 -22.12
C ALA A 280 -2.58 15.68 -22.22
N SER A 281 -1.93 14.97 -21.30
CA SER A 281 -1.90 13.52 -21.25
C SER A 281 -2.15 13.03 -19.83
N THR A 282 -2.76 11.86 -19.71
CA THR A 282 -2.85 11.10 -18.45
C THR A 282 -2.12 9.79 -18.62
N ASN A 283 -1.90 9.09 -17.51
CA ASN A 283 -1.66 7.66 -17.56
C ASN A 283 -2.84 6.94 -18.28
N ASP A 284 -2.58 5.83 -18.98
CA ASP A 284 -3.54 5.01 -19.76
C ASP A 284 -4.76 4.47 -18.94
N PHE A 285 -4.79 4.79 -17.64
CA PHE A 285 -5.63 4.19 -16.60
C PHE A 285 -6.20 5.21 -15.61
N SER A 286 -5.93 6.51 -15.78
CA SER A 286 -6.58 7.58 -15.00
C SER A 286 -8.05 7.73 -15.39
N ASN A 287 -8.87 8.24 -14.47
CA ASN A 287 -10.23 8.72 -14.78
C ASN A 287 -10.31 10.25 -14.92
N ALA A 288 -9.19 10.97 -14.91
CA ALA A 288 -9.16 12.43 -15.02
C ALA A 288 -9.70 12.90 -16.40
N ASP A 289 -10.68 13.79 -16.37
CA ASP A 289 -11.31 14.32 -17.58
C ASP A 289 -10.45 15.41 -18.21
N ILE A 290 -9.61 15.02 -19.19
CA ILE A 290 -8.76 15.95 -19.94
C ILE A 290 -9.56 16.89 -20.87
N SER A 291 -10.89 16.86 -20.90
CA SER A 291 -11.66 17.82 -21.73
C SER A 291 -11.71 19.25 -21.16
N ASP A 292 -11.30 19.46 -19.91
CA ASP A 292 -11.04 20.79 -19.33
C ASP A 292 -9.66 21.36 -19.74
N TYR A 293 -8.82 20.59 -20.44
CA TYR A 293 -7.48 20.96 -20.89
C TYR A 293 -7.49 21.41 -22.37
N ASP A 294 -7.90 22.67 -22.60
CA ASP A 294 -7.95 23.29 -23.94
C ASP A 294 -6.89 24.41 -24.07
N PRO A 295 -6.09 24.46 -25.16
CA PRO A 295 -5.10 25.53 -25.36
C PRO A 295 -5.68 26.87 -25.86
N GLU A 296 -7.01 27.08 -25.90
CA GLU A 296 -7.62 28.39 -26.27
C GLU A 296 -7.09 29.59 -25.45
N ASP A 297 -6.58 29.40 -24.21
CA ASP A 297 -5.97 30.45 -23.38
C ASP A 297 -4.43 30.55 -23.50
N ALA A 298 -3.77 29.70 -24.31
CA ALA A 298 -2.31 29.61 -24.36
C ALA A 298 -1.62 30.77 -25.09
N VAL A 299 -0.61 31.37 -24.45
CA VAL A 299 0.07 32.59 -24.90
C VAL A 299 1.57 32.33 -25.13
N LEU A 300 2.09 32.88 -26.22
CA LEU A 300 3.52 33.01 -26.48
C LEU A 300 3.91 34.50 -26.32
N THR A 301 4.97 34.81 -25.60
CA THR A 301 5.47 36.19 -25.43
C THR A 301 6.93 36.37 -25.90
N ASP A 302 7.30 37.59 -26.28
CA ASP A 302 8.70 37.97 -26.52
C ASP A 302 9.44 38.40 -25.22
N ASP A 303 10.78 38.47 -25.27
CA ASP A 303 11.67 39.06 -24.23
C ASP A 303 11.25 40.48 -23.78
N GLY A 304 10.46 41.19 -24.57
CA GLY A 304 9.88 42.49 -24.23
C GLY A 304 8.58 42.42 -23.42
N GLY A 305 8.05 41.22 -23.16
CA GLY A 305 6.76 40.98 -22.51
C GLY A 305 5.55 41.31 -23.38
N ASN A 306 5.63 41.07 -24.70
CA ASN A 306 4.54 41.32 -25.65
C ASN A 306 4.01 40.01 -26.22
N ASP A 307 2.69 39.84 -26.19
CA ASP A 307 1.97 38.67 -26.72
C ASP A 307 2.15 38.53 -28.25
N ILE A 308 2.38 37.30 -28.71
CA ILE A 308 2.58 36.94 -30.13
C ILE A 308 1.37 36.15 -30.63
N GLU A 309 0.57 36.80 -31.47
CA GLU A 309 -0.58 36.18 -32.15
C GLU A 309 -0.14 35.07 -33.13
N PRO A 310 -0.72 33.86 -33.07
CA PRO A 310 -0.39 32.77 -33.99
C PRO A 310 -0.85 33.07 -35.43
N VAL A 311 -0.08 32.64 -36.42
CA VAL A 311 -0.45 32.73 -37.85
C VAL A 311 -1.50 31.68 -38.21
N LYS A 312 -1.40 30.50 -37.59
CA LYS A 312 -2.50 29.55 -37.48
C LYS A 312 -2.65 29.16 -36.02
N ASP A 313 -3.75 29.62 -35.46
CA ASP A 313 -4.28 29.34 -34.12
C ASP A 313 -4.46 27.84 -33.84
N TRP A 314 -4.62 27.49 -32.56
CA TRP A 314 -4.60 26.11 -32.06
C TRP A 314 -5.60 25.20 -32.77
N TYR A 315 -5.14 24.01 -33.14
CA TYR A 315 -5.97 22.99 -33.76
C TYR A 315 -5.44 21.58 -33.47
N LEU A 316 -6.36 20.65 -33.22
CA LEU A 316 -6.09 19.23 -33.04
C LEU A 316 -5.71 18.56 -34.39
N GLU A 317 -4.72 17.67 -34.39
CA GLU A 317 -4.48 16.74 -35.52
C GLU A 317 -4.86 15.29 -35.14
N GLU A 318 -5.87 14.73 -35.82
CA GLU A 318 -6.49 13.40 -35.54
C GLU A 318 -5.56 12.17 -35.67
N TRP A 319 -4.25 12.34 -35.86
CA TRP A 319 -3.30 11.23 -36.11
C TRP A 319 -2.30 10.99 -34.96
N ASP A 320 -2.09 11.99 -34.10
CA ASP A 320 -1.36 11.87 -32.83
C ASP A 320 -2.09 12.53 -31.64
N GLU A 321 -3.35 12.94 -31.85
CA GLU A 321 -4.28 13.45 -30.83
C GLU A 321 -3.77 14.69 -30.05
N ALA A 322 -2.81 15.42 -30.65
CA ALA A 322 -2.20 16.62 -30.08
C ALA A 322 -2.70 17.92 -30.73
N TYR A 323 -2.62 19.01 -29.97
CA TYR A 323 -2.92 20.36 -30.44
C TYR A 323 -1.67 21.04 -30.99
N TYR A 324 -1.84 21.87 -32.01
CA TYR A 324 -0.73 22.59 -32.63
C TYR A 324 -1.07 24.05 -32.95
N ALA A 325 -0.11 24.96 -32.72
CA ALA A 325 -0.14 26.34 -33.22
C ALA A 325 1.08 26.60 -34.12
N ASN A 326 0.94 27.54 -35.07
CA ASN A 326 2.02 27.90 -36.00
C ASN A 326 2.25 29.42 -35.94
N TYR A 327 3.49 29.83 -35.64
CA TYR A 327 3.90 31.21 -35.43
C TYR A 327 4.85 31.69 -36.53
N LEU A 328 4.93 33.01 -36.71
CA LEU A 328 5.93 33.68 -37.54
C LEU A 328 6.77 34.59 -36.67
N LEU A 329 7.81 34.02 -36.08
CA LEU A 329 8.76 34.75 -35.25
C LEU A 329 9.70 35.58 -36.15
N PRO A 330 10.07 36.81 -35.75
CA PRO A 330 10.89 37.71 -36.56
C PRO A 330 12.32 37.20 -36.78
N ASP A 331 12.91 37.58 -37.92
CA ASP A 331 14.33 37.40 -38.20
C ASP A 331 15.19 38.14 -37.14
N ASN A 332 16.22 37.48 -36.61
CA ASN A 332 17.17 38.01 -35.63
C ASN A 332 18.62 37.98 -36.16
N GLU A 333 19.28 39.15 -36.22
CA GLU A 333 20.70 39.30 -36.62
C GLU A 333 21.68 39.06 -35.44
N ASP A 334 21.29 38.28 -34.41
CA ASP A 334 22.07 38.10 -33.17
C ASP A 334 22.57 36.65 -33.01
N GLU A 335 23.85 36.50 -32.65
CA GLU A 335 24.50 35.19 -32.42
C GLU A 335 24.01 34.52 -31.12
N GLU A 336 23.37 35.26 -30.20
CA GLU A 336 22.83 34.73 -28.93
C GLU A 336 21.37 34.21 -29.05
N GLY A 337 20.71 34.39 -30.20
CA GLY A 337 19.31 34.01 -30.44
C GLY A 337 18.30 34.97 -29.81
N ALA A 338 16.99 34.70 -29.97
CA ALA A 338 15.92 35.44 -29.31
C ALA A 338 15.11 34.50 -28.40
N THR A 339 14.92 34.91 -27.15
CA THR A 339 14.10 34.20 -26.15
C THR A 339 12.62 34.48 -26.36
N TYR A 340 11.79 33.46 -26.17
CA TYR A 340 10.34 33.52 -26.11
C TYR A 340 9.85 32.68 -24.94
N THR A 341 8.83 33.15 -24.22
CA THR A 341 8.21 32.40 -23.12
C THR A 341 6.87 31.86 -23.58
N PHE A 342 6.69 30.55 -23.52
CA PHE A 342 5.39 29.91 -23.71
C PHE A 342 4.72 29.68 -22.36
N ALA A 343 3.43 30.00 -22.26
CA ALA A 343 2.58 29.65 -21.13
C ALA A 343 1.25 29.07 -21.64
N SER A 344 0.88 27.87 -21.19
CA SER A 344 -0.40 27.24 -21.60
C SER A 344 -1.63 27.94 -21.02
N ASN A 345 -1.50 28.54 -19.83
CA ASN A 345 -2.53 29.27 -19.05
C ASN A 345 -3.85 28.52 -18.75
N SER A 346 -4.12 27.40 -19.40
CA SER A 346 -5.15 26.42 -19.06
C SER A 346 -4.53 25.27 -18.24
N GLY A 347 -5.38 24.35 -17.78
CA GLY A 347 -4.95 23.14 -17.08
C GLY A 347 -4.08 23.38 -15.85
N LEU A 348 -2.84 22.92 -15.91
CA LEU A 348 -1.79 23.02 -14.89
C LEU A 348 -0.95 24.30 -15.02
N GLY A 349 -1.05 25.02 -16.14
CA GLY A 349 -0.23 26.19 -16.43
C GLY A 349 1.25 25.83 -16.59
N LEU A 350 1.58 25.03 -17.61
CA LEU A 350 2.95 24.85 -18.09
C LEU A 350 3.52 26.19 -18.56
N GLU A 351 4.69 26.59 -18.05
CA GLU A 351 5.42 27.79 -18.48
C GLU A 351 6.91 27.44 -18.71
N TYR A 352 7.48 27.81 -19.85
CA TYR A 352 8.91 27.62 -20.15
C TYR A 352 9.45 28.65 -21.17
N GLU A 353 10.77 28.87 -21.15
CA GLU A 353 11.48 29.73 -22.11
C GLU A 353 12.21 28.89 -23.16
N PHE A 354 12.10 29.27 -24.44
CA PHE A 354 12.88 28.69 -25.54
C PHE A 354 13.60 29.77 -26.37
N ARG A 355 14.64 29.36 -27.10
CA ARG A 355 15.43 30.25 -27.98
C ARG A 355 15.25 29.91 -29.45
N PHE A 356 14.92 30.90 -30.27
CA PHE A 356 14.86 30.76 -31.73
C PHE A 356 16.06 31.43 -32.42
N TYR A 357 16.67 30.72 -33.36
CA TYR A 357 17.84 31.13 -34.15
C TYR A 357 17.48 31.17 -35.65
N SER A 358 17.21 32.36 -36.18
CA SER A 358 16.69 32.51 -37.55
C SER A 358 17.73 32.30 -38.66
N GLU A 359 19.03 32.53 -38.41
CA GLU A 359 20.10 32.17 -39.37
C GLU A 359 20.43 30.67 -39.37
N GLU A 360 20.04 29.92 -38.33
CA GLU A 360 20.32 28.47 -38.21
C GLU A 360 19.11 27.58 -38.49
N ASP A 361 17.93 28.15 -38.75
CA ASP A 361 16.65 27.42 -38.90
C ASP A 361 16.38 26.48 -37.68
N ARG A 362 16.64 26.97 -36.45
CA ARG A 362 16.72 26.16 -35.23
C ARG A 362 15.96 26.76 -34.04
N VAL A 363 15.36 25.89 -33.20
CA VAL A 363 14.97 26.18 -31.82
C VAL A 363 15.88 25.42 -30.84
N GLU A 364 16.13 26.00 -29.68
CA GLU A 364 16.84 25.43 -28.53
C GLU A 364 15.98 25.62 -27.27
N ASP A 365 16.04 24.67 -26.33
CA ASP A 365 15.21 24.62 -25.12
C ASP A 365 13.70 24.64 -25.41
N GLY A 366 13.29 24.11 -26.57
CA GLY A 366 11.91 24.10 -27.06
C GLY A 366 10.93 23.18 -26.33
N TYR A 367 11.38 22.39 -25.35
CA TYR A 367 10.57 21.40 -24.64
C TYR A 367 10.22 21.85 -23.21
N GLY A 368 8.98 21.63 -22.80
CA GLY A 368 8.53 21.80 -21.41
C GLY A 368 7.52 20.73 -21.01
N GLU A 369 7.61 20.26 -19.77
CA GLU A 369 6.66 19.33 -19.14
C GLU A 369 6.20 19.92 -17.80
N ARG A 370 4.93 19.74 -17.45
CA ARG A 370 4.40 20.02 -16.10
C ARG A 370 3.32 19.02 -15.73
N CYS A 371 3.39 18.45 -14.52
CA CYS A 371 2.40 17.48 -14.04
C CYS A 371 1.61 17.97 -12.82
N GLY A 372 0.38 17.47 -12.68
CA GLY A 372 -0.40 17.58 -11.45
C GLY A 372 0.11 16.63 -10.37
N GLY A 373 -0.26 16.87 -9.12
CA GLY A 373 0.19 16.04 -7.99
C GLY A 373 1.57 16.41 -7.45
N GLU A 374 2.23 17.46 -7.95
CA GLU A 374 3.36 18.14 -7.28
C GLU A 374 2.89 18.95 -6.05
N ASN A 375 2.11 18.31 -5.19
CA ASN A 375 2.01 18.69 -3.78
C ASN A 375 2.93 17.74 -3.03
N ASP A 376 3.96 18.25 -2.36
CA ASP A 376 4.66 17.48 -1.34
C ASP A 376 3.62 17.05 -0.29
N MET A 377 3.29 15.76 -0.23
CA MET A 377 2.53 15.22 0.90
C MET A 377 3.34 15.51 2.16
N SER A 378 2.70 16.04 3.20
CA SER A 378 3.40 16.26 4.45
C SER A 378 3.85 14.91 5.04
N ASP A 379 4.96 14.91 5.81
CA ASP A 379 5.41 13.74 6.58
C ASP A 379 4.24 13.05 7.30
N GLU A 380 3.32 13.83 7.85
CA GLU A 380 2.14 13.38 8.61
C GLU A 380 1.10 12.65 7.73
N GLU A 381 0.85 13.10 6.51
CA GLU A 381 -0.03 12.42 5.55
C GLU A 381 0.61 11.10 5.04
N ILE A 382 1.92 11.11 4.81
CA ILE A 382 2.69 9.90 4.46
C ILE A 382 2.68 8.91 5.63
N PHE A 383 2.83 9.37 6.87
CA PHE A 383 2.80 8.52 8.06
C PHE A 383 1.45 7.84 8.26
N ASN A 384 0.34 8.57 8.16
CA ASN A 384 -0.99 8.00 8.39
C ASN A 384 -1.28 6.88 7.37
N MET A 385 -1.02 7.14 6.08
CA MET A 385 -1.13 6.14 5.01
C MET A 385 -0.26 4.89 5.28
N PHE A 386 0.92 5.07 5.86
CA PHE A 386 1.82 3.97 6.22
C PHE A 386 1.35 3.20 7.47
N ASP A 387 0.78 3.90 8.46
CA ASP A 387 0.23 3.32 9.70
C ASP A 387 -1.00 2.45 9.37
N ASP A 388 -1.92 2.95 8.54
CA ASP A 388 -3.10 2.22 8.07
C ASP A 388 -2.73 0.96 7.27
N PHE A 389 -1.79 1.08 6.32
CA PHE A 389 -1.37 -0.02 5.45
C PHE A 389 -0.58 -1.12 6.17
N PHE A 390 0.30 -0.77 7.11
CA PHE A 390 1.08 -1.77 7.85
C PHE A 390 0.48 -2.18 9.20
N GLY A 391 -0.48 -1.43 9.75
CA GLY A 391 -1.22 -1.79 10.96
C GLY A 391 -2.21 -2.95 10.74
N SER A 392 -2.76 -3.07 9.53
CA SER A 392 -3.58 -4.20 9.09
C SER A 392 -2.75 -5.46 8.74
N MET A 393 -1.48 -5.29 8.37
CA MET A 393 -0.61 -6.41 7.99
C MET A 393 -0.07 -7.20 9.19
N ASN A 394 -0.85 -8.18 9.64
CA ASN A 394 -0.51 -9.17 10.66
C ASN A 394 0.98 -9.67 10.69
N SER A 395 1.59 -10.00 9.55
CA SER A 395 3.00 -10.47 9.51
C SER A 395 4.05 -9.37 9.57
N VAL A 396 3.62 -8.12 9.66
CA VAL A 396 4.43 -6.91 9.85
C VAL A 396 4.09 -6.31 11.22
N ALA A 397 5.00 -5.51 11.75
CA ALA A 397 4.79 -4.70 12.94
C ALA A 397 5.43 -3.34 12.72
N TRP A 398 4.62 -2.30 12.81
CA TRP A 398 5.05 -0.92 12.72
C TRP A 398 4.77 -0.21 14.07
N GLY A 399 5.56 0.82 14.39
CA GLY A 399 5.34 1.55 15.64
C GLY A 399 6.27 2.74 15.86
N ILE A 400 5.67 3.82 16.36
CA ILE A 400 6.39 4.98 16.88
C ILE A 400 6.84 4.68 18.32
N GLY A 401 8.16 4.68 18.54
CA GLY A 401 8.78 4.37 19.83
C GLY A 401 9.85 3.29 19.72
N SER A 402 10.18 2.69 20.87
CA SER A 402 11.25 1.70 21.00
C SER A 402 10.84 0.26 20.66
N SER A 403 9.56 0.03 20.36
CA SER A 403 8.97 -1.29 20.11
C SER A 403 7.70 -1.19 19.27
N ALA A 404 7.41 -2.24 18.50
CA ALA A 404 6.14 -2.44 17.79
C ALA A 404 5.53 -3.80 18.18
N ASP A 405 4.21 -3.95 18.03
CA ASP A 405 3.48 -5.19 18.35
C ASP A 405 3.19 -5.97 17.05
N LEU A 406 3.61 -7.24 17.00
CA LEU A 406 3.56 -8.13 15.83
C LEU A 406 2.53 -9.24 16.04
N HIS A 407 1.49 -9.34 15.20
CA HIS A 407 0.40 -10.31 15.38
C HIS A 407 0.38 -11.40 14.31
N LEU A 408 0.93 -12.60 14.57
CA LEU A 408 0.85 -13.67 13.56
C LEU A 408 -0.58 -14.22 13.44
N PRO A 409 -1.14 -14.40 12.22
CA PRO A 409 -2.52 -14.86 12.00
C PRO A 409 -2.86 -16.19 12.68
N VAL A 410 -4.14 -16.38 13.00
CA VAL A 410 -4.67 -17.59 13.66
C VAL A 410 -4.37 -18.89 12.88
N LEU A 411 -4.21 -18.78 11.56
CA LEU A 411 -3.92 -19.88 10.63
C LEU A 411 -2.41 -20.13 10.37
N SER A 412 -1.50 -19.32 10.93
CA SER A 412 -0.05 -19.47 10.72
C SER A 412 0.52 -20.81 11.21
N SER A 413 1.76 -21.15 10.82
CA SER A 413 2.40 -22.40 11.20
C SER A 413 2.67 -22.50 12.72
N PRO A 414 2.11 -23.48 13.44
CA PRO A 414 2.25 -23.58 14.90
C PRO A 414 3.52 -24.29 15.37
N GLN A 415 4.43 -24.70 14.47
CA GLN A 415 5.64 -25.47 14.83
C GLN A 415 6.94 -25.05 14.13
N ASP A 416 6.90 -24.12 13.18
CA ASP A 416 8.13 -23.59 12.56
C ASP A 416 8.84 -22.57 13.45
N ASN A 417 10.13 -22.34 13.22
CA ASN A 417 10.75 -21.12 13.73
C ASN A 417 10.30 -19.96 12.83
N TYR A 418 10.00 -18.81 13.42
CA TYR A 418 9.83 -17.55 12.71
C TYR A 418 11.13 -16.74 12.83
N THR A 419 11.51 -16.11 11.73
CA THR A 419 12.60 -15.13 11.66
C THR A 419 11.96 -13.76 11.57
N VAL A 420 12.26 -12.90 12.54
CA VAL A 420 11.86 -11.50 12.55
C VAL A 420 13.06 -10.67 12.10
N ILE A 421 12.92 -9.93 11.00
CA ILE A 421 13.87 -8.90 10.60
C ILE A 421 13.23 -7.57 10.92
N ALA A 422 13.96 -6.67 11.57
CA ALA A 422 13.52 -5.32 11.84
C ALA A 422 14.51 -4.28 11.32
N VAL A 423 14.00 -3.06 11.19
CA VAL A 423 14.70 -1.86 10.76
C VAL A 423 14.27 -0.77 11.74
N ALA A 424 15.22 -0.23 12.49
CA ALA A 424 14.96 0.64 13.63
C ALA A 424 15.68 1.99 13.48
N GLN A 425 14.92 3.08 13.59
CA GLN A 425 15.47 4.44 13.60
C GLN A 425 15.98 4.79 15.01
N LEU A 426 17.20 5.30 15.10
CA LEU A 426 17.72 5.99 16.28
C LEU A 426 17.74 7.50 16.00
N GLY A 427 17.07 8.30 16.84
CA GLY A 427 17.08 9.77 16.75
C GLY A 427 16.04 10.36 15.79
N SER A 428 16.27 11.59 15.33
CA SER A 428 15.38 12.34 14.43
C SER A 428 16.14 13.39 13.59
N GLY A 429 15.54 13.81 12.46
CA GLY A 429 16.14 14.67 11.43
C GLY A 429 17.45 14.13 10.85
N GLU A 430 18.22 15.00 10.16
CA GLU A 430 19.54 14.75 9.54
C GLU A 430 20.58 14.01 10.41
N SER A 431 20.35 13.93 11.73
CA SER A 431 21.23 13.25 12.69
C SER A 431 20.80 11.82 13.06
N ALA A 432 19.66 11.36 12.53
CA ALA A 432 19.15 10.03 12.75
C ALA A 432 19.96 8.96 12.01
N THR A 433 19.93 7.74 12.52
CA THR A 433 20.60 6.59 11.90
C THR A 433 19.70 5.37 11.98
N VAL A 434 19.62 4.60 10.91
CA VAL A 434 18.89 3.32 10.91
C VAL A 434 19.84 2.17 11.20
N ILE A 435 19.40 1.22 12.02
CA ILE A 435 20.10 -0.04 12.30
C ILE A 435 19.15 -1.20 11.96
N PRO A 436 19.61 -2.22 11.20
CA PRO A 436 18.84 -3.45 11.01
C PRO A 436 18.98 -4.33 12.26
N ALA A 437 17.97 -5.10 12.61
CA ALA A 437 18.02 -6.03 13.74
C ALA A 437 17.37 -7.37 13.39
N LEU A 438 17.75 -8.43 14.10
CA LEU A 438 17.22 -9.77 13.85
C LEU A 438 16.87 -10.51 15.15
N GLY A 439 15.72 -11.19 15.12
CA GLY A 439 15.27 -12.15 16.12
C GLY A 439 14.87 -13.47 15.47
N THR A 440 15.02 -14.58 16.20
CA THR A 440 14.41 -15.87 15.81
C THR A 440 13.72 -16.48 17.02
N HIS A 441 12.51 -17.00 16.82
CA HIS A 441 11.73 -17.64 17.89
C HIS A 441 11.00 -18.87 17.35
N LEU A 442 10.87 -19.91 18.16
CA LEU A 442 10.04 -21.07 17.84
C LEU A 442 8.56 -20.69 17.99
N ALA A 443 7.71 -21.04 17.02
CA ALA A 443 6.28 -20.82 17.11
C ALA A 443 5.69 -21.48 18.37
N VAL A 444 4.93 -20.69 19.14
CA VAL A 444 4.13 -21.18 20.25
C VAL A 444 2.77 -21.59 19.68
N ALA A 445 2.50 -22.90 19.64
CA ALA A 445 1.23 -23.41 19.12
C ALA A 445 0.01 -22.82 19.87
N ASN A 446 -1.08 -22.60 19.11
CA ASN A 446 -2.36 -22.10 19.59
C ASN A 446 -2.84 -22.89 20.85
N PRO A 447 -3.28 -22.22 21.94
CA PRO A 447 -3.60 -22.89 23.21
C PRO A 447 -4.83 -23.81 23.10
N GLU A 448 -5.80 -23.45 22.25
CA GLU A 448 -6.93 -24.28 21.85
C GLU A 448 -7.09 -24.19 20.30
N PRO A 449 -7.61 -25.21 19.62
CA PRO A 449 -7.79 -25.16 18.16
C PRO A 449 -8.89 -24.15 17.79
N PRO A 450 -8.70 -23.31 16.76
CA PRO A 450 -9.71 -22.32 16.40
C PRO A 450 -10.96 -22.99 15.80
N GLU A 451 -12.13 -22.48 16.18
CA GLU A 451 -13.43 -22.92 15.68
C GLU A 451 -13.88 -22.02 14.52
N MET A 452 -14.62 -22.57 13.56
CA MET A 452 -15.11 -21.79 12.41
C MET A 452 -16.42 -21.10 12.80
N LYS A 453 -16.49 -19.77 12.68
CA LYS A 453 -17.74 -19.00 12.77
C LYS A 453 -18.54 -19.10 11.45
N ASN A 454 -19.82 -18.75 11.46
CA ASN A 454 -20.62 -18.54 10.24
C ASN A 454 -20.69 -17.04 9.89
N LEU A 455 -21.29 -16.76 8.73
CA LEU A 455 -21.53 -15.42 8.22
C LEU A 455 -23.02 -15.25 7.89
N THR A 456 -23.53 -14.05 8.14
CA THR A 456 -24.82 -13.53 7.70
C THR A 456 -24.55 -12.43 6.66
N LEU A 457 -25.36 -12.34 5.62
CA LEU A 457 -25.23 -11.34 4.54
C LEU A 457 -26.52 -10.52 4.44
N GLY A 458 -26.44 -9.23 4.74
CA GLY A 458 -27.46 -8.23 4.40
C GLY A 458 -27.25 -7.69 2.98
N PHE A 459 -28.32 -7.26 2.32
CA PHE A 459 -28.29 -6.66 0.97
C PHE A 459 -29.10 -5.36 0.91
N SER A 460 -28.42 -4.26 0.58
CA SER A 460 -29.03 -2.94 0.37
C SER A 460 -28.87 -2.46 -1.08
N PRO A 461 -29.89 -1.88 -1.73
CA PRO A 461 -31.27 -1.72 -1.25
C PRO A 461 -32.09 -3.00 -1.41
N ALA A 462 -33.18 -3.14 -0.65
CA ALA A 462 -34.12 -4.25 -0.77
C ALA A 462 -34.67 -4.42 -2.22
N ASN A 463 -34.54 -5.64 -2.75
CA ASN A 463 -34.90 -6.05 -4.13
C ASN A 463 -34.32 -5.14 -5.24
N PRO A 464 -32.99 -5.15 -5.43
CA PRO A 464 -32.31 -4.38 -6.47
C PRO A 464 -32.48 -5.03 -7.85
N LYS A 465 -32.07 -4.32 -8.93
CA LYS A 465 -32.28 -4.76 -10.32
C LYS A 465 -30.99 -4.77 -11.15
N ALA A 466 -31.09 -5.34 -12.35
CA ALA A 466 -29.97 -5.42 -13.28
C ALA A 466 -29.45 -4.03 -13.68
N GLY A 467 -28.24 -3.68 -13.23
CA GLY A 467 -27.61 -2.38 -13.45
C GLY A 467 -27.73 -1.41 -12.26
N ASP A 468 -28.42 -1.78 -11.19
CA ASP A 468 -28.35 -1.05 -9.92
C ASP A 468 -27.04 -1.41 -9.18
N THR A 469 -26.57 -0.49 -8.34
CA THR A 469 -25.52 -0.76 -7.35
C THR A 469 -26.15 -1.42 -6.14
N VAL A 470 -25.50 -2.46 -5.63
CA VAL A 470 -25.90 -3.21 -4.44
C VAL A 470 -24.73 -3.21 -3.47
N THR A 471 -24.99 -2.86 -2.22
CA THR A 471 -24.07 -3.06 -1.10
C THR A 471 -24.47 -4.36 -0.40
N ILE A 472 -23.51 -5.22 -0.10
CA ILE A 472 -23.69 -6.25 0.93
C ILE A 472 -23.02 -5.78 2.22
N ILE A 473 -23.63 -6.14 3.35
CA ILE A 473 -23.05 -6.06 4.69
C ILE A 473 -22.86 -7.49 5.18
N VAL A 474 -21.75 -7.77 5.85
CA VAL A 474 -21.44 -9.12 6.33
C VAL A 474 -21.19 -9.08 7.83
N THR A 475 -21.99 -9.85 8.56
CA THR A 475 -21.92 -9.99 10.01
C THR A 475 -21.67 -11.44 10.41
N ASN A 476 -21.28 -11.68 11.66
CA ASN A 476 -21.07 -13.03 12.23
C ASN A 476 -22.29 -13.52 13.05
N ASP A 477 -22.23 -14.73 13.61
CA ASP A 477 -23.29 -15.31 14.49
C ASP A 477 -23.64 -14.47 15.75
N GLU A 478 -22.98 -13.34 15.98
CA GLU A 478 -23.18 -12.40 17.10
C GLU A 478 -23.57 -10.98 16.59
N ASN A 479 -24.00 -10.86 15.33
CA ASN A 479 -24.34 -9.62 14.58
C ASN A 479 -23.25 -8.53 14.62
N GLN A 480 -21.99 -8.93 14.75
CA GLN A 480 -20.85 -8.02 14.59
C GLN A 480 -20.41 -8.02 13.13
N VAL A 481 -20.13 -6.84 12.57
CA VAL A 481 -19.51 -6.70 11.24
C VAL A 481 -18.20 -7.48 11.14
N VAL A 482 -17.89 -7.96 9.93
CA VAL A 482 -16.67 -8.70 9.62
C VAL A 482 -16.00 -8.06 8.41
N ASP A 483 -14.81 -7.54 8.60
CA ASP A 483 -13.91 -6.93 7.61
C ASP A 483 -13.04 -7.99 6.89
N ASP A 484 -12.21 -7.55 5.93
CA ASP A 484 -11.16 -8.33 5.25
C ASP A 484 -11.56 -9.64 4.53
N LEU A 485 -12.85 -9.98 4.44
CA LEU A 485 -13.30 -11.15 3.68
C LEU A 485 -13.30 -10.88 2.18
N SER A 486 -12.84 -11.85 1.39
CA SER A 486 -12.91 -11.77 -0.08
C SER A 486 -14.32 -12.09 -0.58
N VAL A 487 -14.88 -11.18 -1.37
CA VAL A 487 -16.21 -11.24 -1.97
C VAL A 487 -16.07 -11.41 -3.49
N ILE A 488 -16.54 -12.52 -4.05
CA ILE A 488 -16.36 -12.87 -5.47
C ILE A 488 -17.73 -13.09 -6.14
N LEU A 489 -18.00 -12.36 -7.23
CA LEU A 489 -19.12 -12.64 -8.13
C LEU A 489 -18.64 -13.43 -9.34
N SER A 490 -19.32 -14.53 -9.65
CA SER A 490 -18.99 -15.37 -10.81
C SER A 490 -20.21 -15.84 -11.60
N ARG A 491 -19.99 -16.21 -12.88
CA ARG A 491 -21.00 -16.76 -13.80
C ARG A 491 -20.34 -17.76 -14.73
N ASP A 492 -20.91 -18.96 -14.87
CA ASP A 492 -20.34 -20.05 -15.70
C ASP A 492 -18.83 -20.31 -15.40
N ASN A 493 -18.45 -20.32 -14.12
CA ASN A 493 -17.06 -20.39 -13.63
C ASN A 493 -16.11 -19.26 -14.12
N THR A 494 -16.64 -18.17 -14.66
CA THR A 494 -15.90 -16.94 -14.97
C THR A 494 -16.16 -15.91 -13.87
N ILE A 495 -15.10 -15.37 -13.26
CA ILE A 495 -15.23 -14.25 -12.31
C ILE A 495 -15.71 -13.02 -13.10
N LEU A 496 -16.73 -12.35 -12.57
CA LEU A 496 -17.27 -11.09 -13.11
C LEU A 496 -16.71 -9.89 -12.35
N PHE A 497 -16.57 -10.03 -11.03
CA PHE A 497 -16.12 -8.99 -10.10
C PHE A 497 -15.55 -9.65 -8.85
N GLY A 498 -14.65 -8.96 -8.15
CA GLY A 498 -14.10 -9.37 -6.87
C GLY A 498 -13.69 -8.13 -6.07
N ILE A 499 -13.93 -8.14 -4.76
CA ILE A 499 -13.66 -7.04 -3.84
C ILE A 499 -13.37 -7.64 -2.44
N VAL A 500 -12.88 -6.81 -1.51
CA VAL A 500 -12.70 -7.15 -0.10
C VAL A 500 -13.72 -6.33 0.71
N LEU A 501 -14.18 -6.85 1.85
CA LEU A 501 -14.98 -6.05 2.78
C LEU A 501 -14.13 -4.96 3.43
N ASN A 502 -14.69 -3.76 3.59
CA ASN A 502 -14.03 -2.69 4.35
C ASN A 502 -14.17 -2.89 5.87
N ASP A 503 -13.63 -1.94 6.64
CA ASP A 503 -13.73 -1.78 8.09
C ASP A 503 -15.16 -1.83 8.68
N THR A 504 -16.18 -1.48 7.88
CA THR A 504 -17.59 -1.59 8.27
C THR A 504 -18.25 -2.90 7.81
N GLY A 505 -17.47 -3.87 7.32
CA GLY A 505 -17.94 -5.16 6.83
C GLY A 505 -18.75 -5.09 5.52
N GLN A 506 -18.54 -4.05 4.70
CA GLN A 506 -19.35 -3.79 3.50
C GLN A 506 -18.59 -3.98 2.18
N ALA A 507 -19.34 -4.33 1.12
CA ALA A 507 -18.86 -4.34 -0.26
C ALA A 507 -19.94 -3.94 -1.26
N SER A 508 -19.67 -2.92 -2.09
CA SER A 508 -20.61 -2.41 -3.10
C SER A 508 -20.22 -2.80 -4.53
N PHE A 509 -21.19 -3.26 -5.33
CA PHE A 509 -20.99 -3.69 -6.72
C PHE A 509 -22.23 -3.53 -7.60
N ILE A 510 -22.04 -3.33 -8.92
CA ILE A 510 -23.14 -3.24 -9.89
C ILE A 510 -23.50 -4.64 -10.37
N ILE A 511 -24.77 -5.05 -10.25
CA ILE A 511 -25.19 -6.41 -10.56
C ILE A 511 -25.69 -6.56 -12.02
N PRO A 512 -25.06 -7.42 -12.86
CA PRO A 512 -25.49 -7.65 -14.25
C PRO A 512 -26.59 -8.73 -14.38
N SER A 513 -27.57 -8.53 -15.27
CA SER A 513 -28.67 -9.50 -15.50
C SER A 513 -28.21 -10.93 -15.83
N GLY A 514 -28.99 -11.92 -15.38
CA GLY A 514 -28.69 -13.35 -15.48
C GLY A 514 -28.43 -14.02 -14.12
N THR A 515 -27.97 -15.27 -14.13
CA THR A 515 -27.57 -16.00 -12.91
C THR A 515 -26.13 -15.65 -12.51
N ILE A 516 -25.88 -15.49 -11.22
CA ILE A 516 -24.57 -15.18 -10.62
C ILE A 516 -24.42 -16.05 -9.37
N THR A 517 -23.21 -16.52 -9.08
CA THR A 517 -22.85 -17.05 -7.76
C THR A 517 -21.97 -16.02 -7.05
N LEU A 518 -22.46 -15.52 -5.92
CA LEU A 518 -21.72 -14.72 -4.95
C LEU A 518 -21.06 -15.68 -3.95
N HIS A 519 -19.77 -15.50 -3.68
CA HIS A 519 -18.99 -16.30 -2.75
C HIS A 519 -18.20 -15.36 -1.83
N VAL A 520 -18.45 -15.44 -0.52
CA VAL A 520 -17.72 -14.68 0.52
C VAL A 520 -16.87 -15.63 1.32
N SER A 521 -15.58 -15.34 1.45
CA SER A 521 -14.61 -16.23 2.13
C SER A 521 -13.41 -15.47 2.67
N GLY A 522 -13.07 -15.71 3.93
CA GLY A 522 -11.87 -15.17 4.59
C GLY A 522 -11.68 -15.77 5.99
N GLU A 523 -10.50 -15.50 6.56
CA GLU A 523 -10.14 -15.80 7.95
C GLU A 523 -10.58 -17.19 8.50
N MET A 524 -11.29 -17.19 9.63
CA MET A 524 -11.83 -18.32 10.39
C MET A 524 -13.34 -18.49 10.15
N TYR A 525 -13.87 -17.97 9.04
CA TYR A 525 -15.30 -18.04 8.73
C TYR A 525 -15.62 -19.14 7.71
N ASN A 526 -16.75 -19.82 7.91
CA ASN A 526 -17.27 -20.77 6.93
C ASN A 526 -17.64 -20.00 5.65
N PRO A 527 -17.13 -20.38 4.46
CA PRO A 527 -17.38 -19.64 3.24
C PRO A 527 -18.87 -19.67 2.88
N TYR A 528 -19.43 -18.50 2.64
CA TYR A 528 -20.83 -18.29 2.30
C TYR A 528 -20.98 -18.23 0.78
N GLU A 529 -21.84 -19.08 0.20
CA GLU A 529 -22.07 -19.12 -1.24
C GLU A 529 -23.58 -19.08 -1.54
N ILE A 530 -24.00 -18.07 -2.32
CA ILE A 530 -25.40 -17.83 -2.68
C ILE A 530 -25.54 -17.59 -4.18
N THR A 531 -26.55 -18.20 -4.79
CA THR A 531 -26.80 -18.04 -6.24
C THR A 531 -27.96 -17.07 -6.47
N ILE A 532 -27.64 -15.92 -7.05
CA ILE A 532 -28.55 -14.81 -7.33
C ILE A 532 -29.04 -14.92 -8.77
N ILE A 533 -30.35 -14.79 -8.98
CA ILE A 533 -31.02 -14.77 -10.28
C ILE A 533 -31.60 -13.37 -10.49
N VAL A 534 -31.12 -12.68 -11.54
CA VAL A 534 -31.39 -11.26 -11.81
C VAL A 534 -32.16 -11.13 -13.13
N ASP A 535 -33.40 -10.61 -13.10
CA ASP A 535 -34.24 -10.45 -14.30
C ASP A 535 -34.93 -9.06 -14.45
N GLU A 536 -36.09 -8.99 -15.11
CA GLU A 536 -36.84 -7.72 -15.32
C GLU A 536 -37.75 -7.36 -14.14
N ASP A 537 -38.16 -8.34 -13.32
CA ASP A 537 -39.07 -8.15 -12.20
C ASP A 537 -38.29 -7.83 -10.89
N GLY A 538 -37.11 -8.45 -10.67
CA GLY A 538 -36.24 -8.18 -9.51
C GLY A 538 -35.00 -9.08 -9.39
N MET A 539 -34.54 -9.30 -8.15
CA MET A 539 -33.56 -10.34 -7.79
C MET A 539 -34.16 -11.38 -6.85
N THR A 540 -33.76 -12.64 -7.02
CA THR A 540 -34.19 -13.80 -6.21
C THR A 540 -33.04 -14.78 -6.03
N THR A 541 -33.15 -15.66 -5.04
CA THR A 541 -32.25 -16.81 -4.82
C THR A 541 -32.56 -17.99 -5.77
N ASP A 542 -31.73 -19.04 -5.81
CA ASP A 542 -31.97 -20.19 -6.71
C ASP A 542 -33.08 -21.16 -6.25
N ASP A 543 -33.49 -21.10 -4.99
CA ASP A 543 -34.74 -21.69 -4.49
C ASP A 543 -35.98 -20.79 -4.71
N GLY A 544 -35.77 -19.49 -4.94
CA GLY A 544 -36.79 -18.55 -5.43
C GLY A 544 -37.44 -17.68 -4.36
N GLU A 545 -36.78 -17.48 -3.23
CA GLU A 545 -37.13 -16.47 -2.22
C GLU A 545 -36.50 -15.10 -2.60
N GLU A 546 -36.83 -14.05 -1.86
CA GLU A 546 -36.19 -12.72 -1.99
C GLU A 546 -34.81 -12.72 -1.29
N LEU A 547 -33.92 -11.77 -1.61
CA LEU A 547 -32.62 -11.65 -0.93
C LEU A 547 -32.83 -11.18 0.53
N PRO A 548 -31.97 -11.58 1.49
CA PRO A 548 -32.01 -11.03 2.84
C PRO A 548 -31.73 -9.53 2.76
N ALA A 549 -32.73 -8.71 3.10
CA ALA A 549 -32.61 -7.27 3.05
C ALA A 549 -32.00 -6.73 4.35
N ASP A 550 -31.26 -5.64 4.19
CA ASP A 550 -30.65 -4.81 5.23
C ASP A 550 -30.81 -3.38 4.70
N SER A 551 -31.94 -2.77 5.05
CA SER A 551 -32.50 -1.64 4.28
C SER A 551 -31.86 -0.29 4.61
N ASP A 552 -31.38 -0.08 5.83
CA ASP A 552 -30.70 1.14 6.28
C ASP A 552 -29.17 0.99 6.40
N GLY A 553 -28.67 -0.22 6.64
CA GLY A 553 -27.26 -0.60 6.47
C GLY A 553 -26.50 -0.91 7.76
N ASP A 554 -27.19 -1.23 8.86
CA ASP A 554 -26.61 -1.37 10.21
C ASP A 554 -26.00 -2.76 10.51
N GLY A 555 -26.41 -3.80 9.76
CA GLY A 555 -25.94 -5.18 9.90
C GLY A 555 -26.94 -6.18 10.52
N PHE A 556 -28.11 -5.71 10.94
CA PHE A 556 -29.29 -6.53 11.18
C PHE A 556 -30.11 -6.70 9.89
N LEU A 557 -30.94 -7.75 9.81
CA LEU A 557 -31.76 -8.02 8.63
C LEU A 557 -33.19 -7.51 8.86
N ASP A 558 -33.86 -7.04 7.80
CA ASP A 558 -35.27 -6.58 7.78
C ASP A 558 -36.29 -7.59 8.36
N GLU A 559 -35.90 -8.86 8.61
CA GLU A 559 -36.75 -9.89 9.25
C GLU A 559 -36.38 -10.23 10.71
N GLU A 560 -35.24 -9.74 11.21
CA GLU A 560 -34.79 -9.90 12.60
C GLU A 560 -34.77 -8.57 13.39
N ASP A 561 -34.98 -7.45 12.70
CA ASP A 561 -35.02 -6.09 13.23
C ASP A 561 -36.47 -5.56 13.40
N ASP A 562 -36.68 -4.75 14.46
CA ASP A 562 -37.94 -4.05 14.76
C ASP A 562 -38.05 -2.66 14.07
N PHE A 563 -36.95 -2.05 13.59
CA PHE A 563 -36.90 -0.71 12.96
C PHE A 563 -36.17 -0.61 11.58
N PRO A 564 -36.52 -1.38 10.51
CA PRO A 564 -35.71 -1.49 9.27
C PRO A 564 -35.65 -0.28 8.30
N ASP A 565 -35.70 0.95 8.83
CA ASP A 565 -35.60 2.24 8.13
C ASP A 565 -34.76 3.26 8.96
N ASP A 566 -34.13 2.88 10.09
CA ASP A 566 -33.49 3.79 11.07
C ASP A 566 -32.23 3.18 11.76
N PRO A 567 -31.01 3.35 11.20
CA PRO A 567 -29.79 2.59 11.56
C PRO A 567 -29.12 3.01 12.89
N ASP A 568 -29.85 3.70 13.76
CA ASP A 568 -29.48 3.97 15.16
C ASP A 568 -30.31 3.08 16.14
N GLU A 569 -31.26 2.25 15.67
CA GLU A 569 -32.17 1.40 16.48
C GLU A 569 -32.40 0.01 15.87
N THR A 570 -32.43 -1.05 16.68
CA THR A 570 -32.61 -2.45 16.18
C THR A 570 -33.54 -3.34 16.99
N THR A 571 -34.10 -2.87 18.11
CA THR A 571 -34.85 -3.71 19.06
C THR A 571 -35.86 -2.88 19.82
N ASP A 572 -37.09 -3.39 19.94
CA ASP A 572 -38.15 -2.90 20.84
C ASP A 572 -38.43 -3.97 21.90
N THR A 573 -37.68 -3.95 23.02
CA THR A 573 -37.69 -5.03 24.01
C THR A 573 -39.06 -5.26 24.68
N ASP A 574 -39.98 -4.30 24.67
CA ASP A 574 -41.31 -4.43 25.28
C ASP A 574 -42.53 -4.18 24.38
N GLY A 575 -42.36 -3.63 23.19
CA GLY A 575 -43.37 -3.49 22.13
C GLY A 575 -44.13 -2.16 22.16
N ASP A 576 -43.49 -1.08 22.59
CA ASP A 576 -44.03 0.29 22.66
C ASP A 576 -44.03 1.01 21.30
N GLY A 577 -42.95 0.85 20.52
CA GLY A 577 -42.67 1.57 19.28
C GLY A 577 -41.60 2.68 19.37
N VAL A 578 -40.75 2.64 20.40
CA VAL A 578 -39.48 3.38 20.51
C VAL A 578 -38.37 2.35 20.76
N GLY A 579 -37.21 2.51 20.13
CA GLY A 579 -36.12 1.53 20.23
C GLY A 579 -35.31 1.63 21.52
N ASP A 580 -34.67 0.51 21.87
CA ASP A 580 -33.88 0.32 23.09
C ASP A 580 -32.72 1.33 23.28
N ASN A 581 -32.25 2.03 22.24
CA ASN A 581 -31.17 3.03 22.35
C ASN A 581 -31.69 4.45 22.70
N ALA A 582 -32.84 4.86 22.18
CA ALA A 582 -33.49 6.13 22.47
C ALA A 582 -34.39 6.08 23.71
N ASP A 583 -34.88 4.91 24.09
CA ASP A 583 -35.73 4.74 25.27
C ASP A 583 -34.92 4.78 26.60
N ALA A 584 -35.45 5.52 27.57
CA ALA A 584 -34.95 5.57 28.94
C ALA A 584 -35.38 4.36 29.80
N PHE A 585 -36.41 3.60 29.40
CA PHE A 585 -36.96 2.47 30.16
C PHE A 585 -37.27 1.20 29.32
N PRO A 586 -36.32 0.56 28.59
CA PRO A 586 -36.57 -0.50 27.58
C PRO A 586 -37.09 -1.87 28.09
N THR A 587 -38.03 -1.87 29.03
CA THR A 587 -38.69 -3.03 29.67
C THR A 587 -40.06 -2.69 30.32
N ASP A 588 -40.57 -1.46 30.20
CA ASP A 588 -41.87 -1.01 30.75
C ASP A 588 -42.70 -0.24 29.68
N PRO A 589 -43.58 -0.93 28.90
CA PRO A 589 -44.27 -0.41 27.69
C PRO A 589 -45.43 0.58 27.99
N ASP A 590 -45.31 1.31 29.09
CA ASP A 590 -46.10 2.48 29.45
C ASP A 590 -45.19 3.74 29.57
N GLU A 591 -43.86 3.65 29.36
CA GLU A 591 -42.84 4.70 29.58
C GLU A 591 -41.71 4.73 28.53
N THR A 592 -41.43 5.90 27.92
CA THR A 592 -40.38 6.03 26.89
C THR A 592 -39.33 7.13 27.13
N ALA A 593 -39.44 7.90 28.22
CA ALA A 593 -38.60 9.07 28.44
C ALA A 593 -38.48 9.44 29.93
N ASP A 594 -37.27 9.86 30.33
CA ASP A 594 -36.96 10.52 31.59
C ASP A 594 -36.50 11.96 31.31
N SER A 595 -37.44 12.91 31.28
CA SER A 595 -37.14 14.30 30.90
C SER A 595 -36.32 15.10 31.92
N ASP A 596 -36.12 14.60 33.15
CA ASP A 596 -35.40 15.33 34.22
C ASP A 596 -34.24 14.58 34.90
N GLY A 597 -34.07 13.29 34.60
CA GLY A 597 -32.92 12.43 34.97
C GLY A 597 -33.01 11.81 36.37
N ASP A 598 -34.23 11.60 36.87
CA ASP A 598 -34.54 11.11 38.22
C ASP A 598 -34.63 9.57 38.31
N GLY A 599 -34.88 8.89 37.18
CA GLY A 599 -35.12 7.44 37.08
C GLY A 599 -36.59 7.04 37.25
N ILE A 600 -37.52 7.94 36.90
CA ILE A 600 -38.97 7.72 36.81
C ILE A 600 -39.45 8.28 35.46
N GLY A 601 -40.28 7.54 34.75
CA GLY A 601 -40.75 7.95 33.42
C GLY A 601 -41.81 9.07 33.41
N ASP A 602 -41.82 9.80 32.30
CA ASP A 602 -42.66 10.96 32.06
C ASP A 602 -44.17 10.65 32.13
N ASN A 603 -44.62 9.41 31.86
CA ASN A 603 -46.04 9.04 31.91
C ASN A 603 -46.55 8.75 33.34
N ALA A 604 -45.72 8.20 34.23
CA ALA A 604 -46.00 8.07 35.66
C ALA A 604 -46.02 9.44 36.35
N GLU A 605 -45.16 10.37 35.93
CA GLU A 605 -45.26 11.80 36.25
C GLU A 605 -46.60 12.40 35.72
N ASN A 606 -47.06 11.98 34.54
CA ASN A 606 -48.28 12.50 33.89
C ASN A 606 -49.58 12.16 34.65
N ASP A 607 -49.74 10.94 35.20
CA ASP A 607 -50.89 10.61 36.08
C ASP A 607 -50.85 11.40 37.42
N ALA A 608 -49.67 11.93 37.81
CA ALA A 608 -49.54 12.83 38.94
C ALA A 608 -49.88 14.31 38.61
N LEU A 609 -49.71 14.77 37.36
CA LEU A 609 -49.67 16.19 36.99
C LEU A 609 -50.63 16.65 35.88
N SER A 610 -51.94 16.57 36.15
CA SER A 610 -52.97 17.34 35.43
C SER A 610 -52.80 18.87 35.63
N GLY A 611 -51.86 19.50 34.91
CA GLY A 611 -51.21 20.77 35.31
C GLY A 611 -51.04 21.91 34.27
N THR A 612 -51.36 21.71 32.99
CA THR A 612 -51.45 22.73 31.90
C THR A 612 -50.18 23.47 31.41
N THR A 613 -49.59 22.93 30.33
CA THR A 613 -49.22 23.60 29.04
C THR A 613 -48.32 24.86 28.96
N ASP A 614 -47.12 24.70 28.36
CA ASP A 614 -46.70 25.17 27.00
C ASP A 614 -46.58 26.71 26.71
N PRO A 615 -45.75 27.23 25.74
CA PRO A 615 -44.87 26.57 24.74
C PRO A 615 -43.45 27.20 24.50
N ASP A 616 -42.78 26.73 23.42
CA ASP A 616 -41.60 27.26 22.66
C ASP A 616 -40.17 26.95 23.22
N GLY A 617 -39.22 26.28 22.51
CA GLY A 617 -39.29 25.44 21.30
C GLY A 617 -37.95 25.27 20.47
N MET A 618 -37.68 24.04 19.99
CA MET A 618 -36.81 23.61 18.84
C MET A 618 -35.26 23.67 18.86
N GLY A 619 -34.58 22.59 18.41
CA GLY A 619 -33.17 22.59 17.93
C GLY A 619 -32.44 21.23 17.77
N ASN A 620 -32.26 20.74 16.53
CA ASN A 620 -31.71 19.44 16.04
C ASN A 620 -30.33 18.90 16.54
N MET A 621 -30.26 17.56 16.64
CA MET A 621 -29.44 16.56 15.89
C MET A 621 -27.93 16.76 15.54
N MET A 622 -27.13 15.83 16.10
CA MET A 622 -26.01 14.94 15.64
C MET A 622 -25.29 15.01 14.25
N MET A 623 -24.20 14.21 14.17
CA MET A 623 -23.33 13.73 13.06
C MET A 623 -22.38 14.76 12.38
N ILE A 624 -21.06 14.54 12.23
CA ILE A 624 -20.23 13.46 11.61
C ILE A 624 -20.15 13.57 10.06
N GLY A 625 -18.97 13.35 9.47
CA GLY A 625 -18.83 12.98 8.06
C GLY A 625 -17.51 13.34 7.34
N GLY A 626 -16.81 12.31 6.84
CA GLY A 626 -15.86 12.36 5.72
C GLY A 626 -14.37 12.55 6.08
N THR A 627 -13.41 11.91 5.39
CA THR A 627 -13.40 10.90 4.28
C THR A 627 -11.99 10.23 4.30
N VAL A 628 -11.63 9.14 3.63
CA VAL A 628 -11.48 8.90 2.17
C VAL A 628 -11.07 7.43 1.96
N ALA A 629 -11.57 6.74 0.93
CA ALA A 629 -11.02 5.45 0.47
C ALA A 629 -11.25 5.22 -1.05
N ALA A 630 -11.01 6.24 -1.87
CA ALA A 630 -11.37 6.26 -3.29
C ALA A 630 -10.17 6.15 -4.28
N VAL A 631 -8.96 5.85 -3.78
CA VAL A 631 -7.70 6.13 -4.49
C VAL A 631 -6.94 4.87 -4.92
N LEU A 632 -6.66 3.94 -4.00
CA LEU A 632 -5.73 2.80 -4.19
C LEU A 632 -6.04 1.87 -5.37
N LEU A 633 -7.30 1.79 -5.82
CA LEU A 633 -7.73 0.99 -6.99
C LEU A 633 -6.95 1.37 -8.27
N LEU A 634 -6.49 2.64 -8.36
CA LEU A 634 -5.68 3.13 -9.48
C LEU A 634 -4.27 2.49 -9.54
N VAL A 635 -3.71 2.05 -8.41
CA VAL A 635 -2.34 1.50 -8.31
C VAL A 635 -2.19 0.15 -9.00
N ILE A 636 -3.29 -0.58 -9.27
CA ILE A 636 -3.30 -2.03 -9.53
C ILE A 636 -3.29 -2.47 -11.00
N ILE A 637 -3.85 -1.68 -11.93
CA ILE A 637 -3.94 -2.12 -13.33
C ILE A 637 -2.59 -2.02 -14.05
N ILE A 638 -1.51 -1.62 -13.35
CA ILE A 638 -0.13 -1.60 -13.86
C ILE A 638 0.95 -1.82 -12.62
N LEU A 639 2.17 -2.53 -12.34
CA LEU A 639 3.57 -3.25 -12.84
C LEU A 639 4.14 -4.41 -13.95
N VAL A 640 3.85 -5.42 -14.91
CA VAL A 640 3.01 -6.34 -15.91
C VAL A 640 2.60 -6.10 -17.40
N THR A 641 1.57 -5.35 -17.84
CA THR A 641 1.43 -4.78 -19.22
C THR A 641 2.79 -4.42 -19.82
N VAL A 642 3.68 -3.88 -18.97
CA VAL A 642 5.10 -3.62 -19.23
C VAL A 642 5.99 -4.87 -19.36
N MET A 643 5.67 -5.99 -18.70
CA MET A 643 6.30 -7.30 -18.85
C MET A 643 5.82 -8.11 -20.07
N MET A 644 4.54 -8.10 -20.44
CA MET A 644 4.00 -8.98 -21.49
C MET A 644 4.56 -8.73 -22.91
N ARG A 645 5.15 -7.55 -23.18
CA ARG A 645 5.54 -7.12 -24.54
C ARG A 645 6.84 -7.71 -25.10
N LYS A 646 7.71 -8.35 -24.31
CA LYS A 646 9.07 -8.77 -24.76
C LYS A 646 9.19 -10.25 -25.20
N GLY A 647 8.10 -10.87 -25.67
CA GLY A 647 7.97 -12.34 -25.81
C GLY A 647 7.45 -12.90 -27.15
N ARG A 648 7.68 -12.23 -28.29
CA ARG A 648 7.38 -12.77 -29.65
C ARG A 648 8.16 -12.00 -30.72
N GLY A 649 8.96 -12.66 -31.57
CA GLY A 649 9.87 -11.96 -32.49
C GLY A 649 10.04 -12.58 -33.88
N GLY A 650 10.90 -11.95 -34.68
CA GLY A 650 11.53 -12.47 -35.91
C GLY A 650 10.98 -11.95 -37.24
N GLY A 651 11.76 -11.12 -37.97
CA GLY A 651 11.50 -10.82 -39.39
C GLY A 651 12.12 -9.54 -39.98
N ASP A 652 13.42 -9.60 -40.31
CA ASP A 652 14.11 -8.92 -41.42
C ASP A 652 14.37 -7.37 -41.45
N ASP A 653 15.63 -7.05 -41.82
CA ASP A 653 16.27 -5.84 -42.39
C ASP A 653 16.44 -4.49 -41.62
N TRP A 654 17.71 -4.22 -41.26
CA TRP A 654 18.57 -2.99 -41.31
C TRP A 654 17.91 -1.58 -41.43
N ASP A 655 18.37 -0.54 -40.74
CA ASP A 655 19.74 0.04 -40.89
C ASP A 655 20.31 0.74 -39.63
N GLU A 656 21.59 1.13 -39.66
CA GLU A 656 22.35 1.74 -38.54
C GLU A 656 22.23 3.28 -38.45
N SER A 657 22.26 3.88 -37.24
CA SER A 657 23.23 4.95 -36.87
C SER A 657 23.00 5.61 -35.49
N ALA A 658 24.10 6.19 -34.96
CA ALA A 658 24.19 7.20 -33.89
C ALA A 658 24.01 6.76 -32.41
N ASP A 659 25.07 6.18 -31.84
CA ASP A 659 25.26 6.08 -30.38
C ASP A 659 25.59 7.42 -29.70
N ALA A 660 25.31 7.46 -28.39
CA ALA A 660 26.05 8.16 -27.34
C ALA A 660 26.09 9.70 -27.28
N LYS A 661 25.49 10.23 -26.19
CA LYS A 661 26.16 11.20 -25.30
C LYS A 661 25.58 11.17 -23.88
N TRP A 662 26.39 10.71 -22.93
CA TRP A 662 26.28 11.01 -21.50
C TRP A 662 27.56 11.78 -21.14
N ASP A 663 27.47 12.95 -20.49
CA ASP A 663 28.53 13.47 -19.60
C ASP A 663 28.14 14.79 -18.90
N THR A 664 28.73 15.00 -17.71
CA THR A 664 28.89 16.27 -16.97
C THR A 664 27.65 17.07 -16.51
N PHE A 665 27.25 16.85 -15.25
CA PHE A 665 26.89 17.95 -14.32
C PHE A 665 28.18 18.46 -13.63
N ASP A 666 28.20 19.71 -13.14
CA ASP A 666 29.34 20.34 -12.44
C ASP A 666 28.87 21.12 -11.19
N GLU A 667 29.73 21.28 -10.19
CA GLU A 667 29.40 21.77 -8.84
C GLU A 667 29.37 23.32 -8.74
N SER A 668 28.49 23.90 -7.89
CA SER A 668 28.85 24.79 -6.75
C SER A 668 27.68 25.61 -6.15
N PRO A 669 27.74 26.08 -4.87
CA PRO A 669 26.51 26.25 -4.07
C PRO A 669 26.31 27.58 -3.29
N ALA A 670 25.13 27.65 -2.65
CA ALA A 670 24.79 28.31 -1.36
C ALA A 670 24.55 29.84 -1.26
N ALA A 671 23.37 30.21 -0.72
CA ALA A 671 23.19 30.79 0.64
C ALA A 671 21.93 31.69 0.78
N PHE A 672 21.17 31.58 1.88
CA PHE A 672 20.97 32.65 2.90
C PHE A 672 20.07 32.18 4.07
N TYR A 673 20.31 32.72 5.28
CA TYR A 673 19.54 32.48 6.53
C TYR A 673 18.94 33.82 7.03
N ASP A 674 17.83 33.77 7.77
CA ASP A 674 17.58 34.67 8.92
C ASP A 674 16.65 34.01 9.98
N ASP A 675 16.72 34.45 11.24
CA ASP A 675 16.16 33.80 12.44
C ASP A 675 15.69 34.84 13.50
N SER A 676 14.53 34.63 14.16
CA SER A 676 14.22 35.23 15.48
C SER A 676 12.92 34.68 16.15
N PRO A 677 12.91 34.40 17.48
CA PRO A 677 11.77 33.74 18.15
C PRO A 677 11.04 34.52 19.29
N ALA A 678 9.87 33.98 19.67
CA ALA A 678 9.20 33.95 21.00
C ALA A 678 8.74 35.23 21.73
N THR A 679 7.54 35.18 22.36
CA THR A 679 7.33 35.17 23.85
C THR A 679 5.85 35.25 24.26
N TYR A 680 5.52 34.68 25.43
CA TYR A 680 4.24 34.81 26.15
C TYR A 680 4.48 34.96 27.66
N GLU A 681 3.59 35.66 28.40
CA GLU A 681 3.70 35.90 29.86
C GLU A 681 2.62 35.15 30.69
N THR A 682 2.86 35.05 32.01
CA THR A 682 2.34 34.00 32.91
C THR A 682 1.02 34.28 33.65
N ALA A 683 0.32 33.20 34.06
CA ALA A 683 -0.75 33.16 35.06
C ALA A 683 -0.25 33.51 36.51
N PRO A 684 -1.09 33.53 37.59
CA PRO A 684 -1.72 32.31 38.15
C PRO A 684 -3.08 32.48 38.91
N ALA A 685 -3.70 31.34 39.26
CA ALA A 685 -4.64 31.17 40.39
C ALA A 685 -4.29 29.87 41.17
N GLU A 686 -4.93 29.58 42.31
CA GLU A 686 -4.50 28.49 43.22
C GLU A 686 -4.89 27.07 42.73
N ALA A 687 -3.95 26.13 42.87
CA ALA A 687 -3.89 24.88 42.10
C ALA A 687 -4.82 23.73 42.55
N PRO A 688 -5.25 22.83 41.63
CA PRO A 688 -6.00 21.63 41.92
C PRO A 688 -5.17 20.54 42.63
N THR A 689 -5.86 19.54 43.22
CA THR A 689 -5.21 18.41 43.88
C THR A 689 -4.79 17.36 42.86
N LYS A 690 -3.48 17.12 42.71
CA LYS A 690 -2.93 16.25 41.66
C LYS A 690 -3.40 14.78 41.67
N PRO A 691 -3.42 14.09 40.51
CA PRO A 691 -3.73 12.66 40.40
C PRO A 691 -2.83 11.74 41.23
N SER A 692 -3.28 10.50 41.39
CA SER A 692 -2.48 9.43 41.99
C SER A 692 -1.45 8.89 40.98
N PRO A 693 -0.17 8.65 41.38
CA PRO A 693 0.84 8.06 40.47
C PRO A 693 0.54 6.65 39.94
N GLY A 694 -0.55 6.02 40.37
CA GLY A 694 -1.05 4.74 39.83
C GLY A 694 -2.34 4.87 39.01
N THR A 695 -2.79 6.08 38.72
CA THR A 695 -3.83 6.36 37.73
C THR A 695 -3.21 6.31 36.33
N VAL A 696 -3.98 5.83 35.35
CA VAL A 696 -3.64 5.79 33.91
C VAL A 696 -4.52 6.82 33.19
N GLY A 697 -3.98 7.47 32.17
CA GLY A 697 -4.68 8.42 31.30
C GLY A 697 -4.72 7.99 29.83
N GLU A 698 -5.35 8.84 29.00
CA GLU A 698 -5.40 8.73 27.53
C GLU A 698 -4.13 9.34 26.92
N MET A 699 -3.81 9.09 25.64
CA MET A 699 -2.65 9.73 24.99
C MET A 699 -3.09 10.97 24.21
N ARG A 700 -2.40 12.11 24.40
CA ARG A 700 -2.64 13.36 23.67
C ARG A 700 -1.37 14.19 23.52
N ASP A 701 -1.16 14.74 22.33
CA ASP A 701 -0.03 15.62 21.96
C ASP A 701 1.35 15.07 22.40
N GLY A 702 1.52 13.74 22.39
CA GLY A 702 2.76 13.04 22.79
C GLY A 702 2.91 12.68 24.27
N TYR A 703 1.88 12.88 25.10
CA TYR A 703 1.92 12.60 26.55
C TYR A 703 0.69 11.82 27.02
N GLU A 704 0.83 11.06 28.12
CA GLU A 704 -0.31 10.43 28.82
C GLU A 704 -1.03 11.50 29.67
N VAL A 705 -2.31 11.74 29.43
CA VAL A 705 -3.13 12.83 29.98
C VAL A 705 -4.37 12.36 30.74
N ILE A 706 -4.77 13.13 31.76
CA ILE A 706 -6.06 12.93 32.44
C ILE A 706 -6.61 14.24 33.01
N GLU A 707 -7.93 14.44 32.89
CA GLU A 707 -8.63 15.49 33.64
C GLU A 707 -8.86 15.04 35.09
N TYR A 708 -8.37 15.81 36.06
CA TYR A 708 -8.47 15.43 37.47
C TYR A 708 -8.70 16.61 38.43
N PRO A 709 -9.85 16.66 39.12
CA PRO A 709 -11.01 15.75 39.01
C PRO A 709 -11.66 15.75 37.61
N THR A 710 -12.37 14.68 37.26
CA THR A 710 -13.19 14.64 36.04
C THR A 710 -14.23 15.77 36.03
N ASN A 711 -14.46 16.38 34.88
CA ASN A 711 -15.30 17.57 34.64
C ASN A 711 -14.89 18.80 35.50
N SER A 712 -13.59 19.08 35.64
CA SER A 712 -13.06 20.21 36.43
C SER A 712 -12.38 21.32 35.61
N GLY A 713 -12.16 21.09 34.31
CA GLY A 713 -11.28 21.88 33.45
C GLY A 713 -9.78 21.75 33.76
N SER A 714 -9.38 20.88 34.70
CA SER A 714 -8.00 20.77 35.20
C SER A 714 -7.33 19.50 34.66
N TRP A 715 -6.61 19.64 33.55
CA TRP A 715 -5.86 18.55 32.92
C TRP A 715 -4.47 18.37 33.53
N TRP A 716 -3.96 17.15 33.46
CA TRP A 716 -2.64 16.75 33.95
C TRP A 716 -1.98 15.83 32.92
N TYR A 717 -0.67 15.93 32.73
CA TYR A 717 0.12 14.93 31.99
C TYR A 717 1.08 14.18 32.90
N LYS A 718 1.51 13.01 32.44
CA LYS A 718 2.54 12.19 33.07
C LYS A 718 3.89 12.58 32.48
N ASP A 719 4.81 13.02 33.33
CA ASP A 719 6.17 13.36 32.89
C ASP A 719 6.97 12.08 32.56
N ASN A 720 7.30 11.89 31.28
CA ASN A 720 7.94 10.67 30.76
C ASN A 720 9.36 10.40 31.32
N VAL A 721 9.97 11.37 32.02
CA VAL A 721 11.31 11.24 32.64
C VAL A 721 11.24 10.84 34.12
N THR A 722 10.16 11.19 34.81
CA THR A 722 10.02 11.03 36.27
C THR A 722 8.78 10.24 36.72
N GLY A 723 7.86 9.92 35.82
CA GLY A 723 6.65 9.15 36.08
C GLY A 723 5.65 9.84 37.02
N GLN A 724 5.65 11.18 37.08
CA GLN A 724 4.74 11.94 37.92
C GLN A 724 3.72 12.73 37.12
N TRP A 725 2.49 12.75 37.61
CA TRP A 725 1.45 13.67 37.14
C TRP A 725 1.81 15.12 37.48
N MET A 726 1.85 15.93 36.42
CA MET A 726 2.14 17.37 36.33
C MET A 726 0.93 18.08 35.70
N GLU A 727 0.63 19.30 36.12
CA GLU A 727 -0.55 20.05 35.65
C GLU A 727 -0.32 20.52 34.20
N TRP A 728 -1.34 20.40 33.34
CA TRP A 728 -1.35 20.92 31.97
C TRP A 728 -1.83 22.37 32.02
N VAL A 729 -0.91 23.33 31.81
CA VAL A 729 -1.07 24.77 32.15
C VAL A 729 -1.41 25.63 30.93
#